data_AF-A0A8W7PV62-F1
#
_entry.id   AF-A0A8W7PV62-F1
#
_cell.length_a   1.000
_cell.length_b   1.000
_cell.length_c   1.000
_cell.angle_alpha   90.00
_cell.angle_beta   90.00
_cell.angle_gamma   90.00
#
_symmetry.space_group_name_H-M   'P 1'
#
loop_
_entity.id
_entity.type
_entity.pdbx_description
1 polymer ?
#
loop_
_entity_poly.entity_id
_entity_poly.type
_entity_poly.pdbx_seq_one_letter_code
_entity_poly.pdbx_strand_id
1 'polypeptide(L)'
;MESLESNNQTTEVVTTATTPPSTDAAQPANSEAAKGRSTLHGSSYHLRLAMIILLRAYNLHREDKLNQFVIKMEDPTAGKFDDVVFRYTSASSPTVGAVYIQAKHKQKSSSATPTKDASFITKRALLKHWDSKAQFSVSMYFASYLEIHQKSSSGTPPKYMLCTNARIDVNVMHYFKSQEYEPDDIMYFYKDIGASCYRFDYEKVVDVLINESRKASVEKLGQFWAMYVKNGKEMKSNVFLFEVYRKLIAECVEKVKRGMFKFKPEFITANSSTPMGRVSATFRNEYVKLLSDENQNDSSIKWNELEICIEDTFIDANPPEAGSYYKQVDHAFKTFCEQFVFVCESLDEAKMIKKSVERIPLWVLDRDATNSNFFFDMFESMKNIPIEFKQLKTMFSKITPNESVDKLTGTPNKNVNQWQQEYRNVRIKEELLREMELYKCIEDKPFVGVYTFRVSTGMKISSLIVAQTLALANCPYLFLDSRATVLKQNFLRILHQVMEFMADVNPFNTNVIAILGQFEHKINKEIKSLAKYYRLKIILIEKLDGNRTSEDVFYVHHLTDDARKKLYQQQSVLYPFGTSVAVNDILRDEDSLSYLGKILTKGDEADDKENERSNIYQFEALKPRYVSRTIVPYNTALPSALNEDDLSTDLNYPSKDEEISFDQISFVNKNIRSMLNSIISSEDEFDKLPDALRHGDDKEKVYIFVDEAGTGKSAYLTWLSTRLSATDDSLYVVRVEVLKHSAAFAQLSRSHPNDIDDITALTFLYRLVYGLQYVINITKTNPAGNYLENEQLNKIVQLLHLSDGKILLDEDELKAADLTSAQSLEIRLFQMKFNERKLILMLDGFDTIHPFYSAFGFKCVAKLASFEAIRTVYISTRPYNMMAEFARSFPSSSMFRLVPFRQRDQLLYWRKCLDSEMEHYKQCTASDRITGIAVLYSAILNNLGELYRLPLFLKVSSEVALPLLKPHIHFLQHTVSKQWFMQTKLIKLKLFEHFVSRKLKLLNEEKSGSTDSISDNPVHQIKATETNAQVKRKHGLLAMHVLFSADIRDKLMYSADQEEAAENLQDIVDGTEKTGIVPRLENNVPTFTHRILAEYFTGYWMYENKDRMKHGGIFWSRSFWTPQLLVMRTFFDQMILEGSRDGCEIHYAVVNKSSEHKPKAAAADGAKKAAKKPAAPPRRPLRPRKP
;
A
#
# COMPACT_ATOMS: atom_id res chain seq x y z
N MET A 1 -0.64 -31.60 -35.61
CA MET A 1 -1.89 -31.07 -36.19
C MET A 1 -2.08 -29.68 -35.62
N GLU A 2 -1.95 -28.71 -36.51
CA GLU A 2 -2.31 -27.28 -36.44
C GLU A 2 -1.76 -26.40 -35.29
N SER A 3 -0.60 -25.79 -35.61
CA SER A 3 -0.10 -24.43 -35.33
C SER A 3 -0.53 -23.68 -34.06
N LEU A 4 0.44 -23.54 -33.16
CA LEU A 4 0.56 -22.52 -32.12
C LEU A 4 1.11 -21.21 -32.73
N GLU A 5 0.38 -20.10 -32.58
CA GLU A 5 0.94 -18.75 -32.52
C GLU A 5 0.54 -18.11 -31.18
N SER A 6 1.53 -17.50 -30.54
CA SER A 6 1.50 -16.86 -29.24
C SER A 6 0.66 -15.58 -29.22
N ASN A 7 -0.23 -15.44 -28.22
CA ASN A 7 -0.84 -14.16 -27.85
C ASN A 7 -0.57 -13.87 -26.36
N ASN A 8 0.43 -13.03 -26.12
CA ASN A 8 0.60 -12.28 -24.87
C ASN A 8 -0.18 -10.96 -25.01
N GLN A 9 -1.18 -10.73 -24.15
CA GLN A 9 -1.75 -9.40 -23.93
C GLN A 9 -1.78 -9.12 -22.42
N THR A 10 -0.78 -8.37 -21.96
CA THR A 10 -0.86 -7.60 -20.71
C THR A 10 -0.50 -6.15 -21.04
N THR A 11 -1.55 -5.35 -20.93
CA THR A 11 -1.74 -3.91 -20.92
C THR A 11 -0.60 -3.12 -20.25
N GLU A 12 0.14 -2.38 -21.08
CA GLU A 12 0.94 -1.22 -20.67
C GLU A 12 0.30 0.07 -21.21
N VAL A 13 0.50 1.12 -20.40
CA VAL A 13 -0.05 2.47 -20.46
C VAL A 13 0.46 3.23 -21.69
N VAL A 14 -0.43 3.72 -22.54
CA VAL A 14 -0.10 4.65 -23.64
C VAL A 14 -0.65 6.03 -23.34
N THR A 15 0.27 6.94 -23.01
CA THR A 15 0.16 8.39 -23.05
C THR A 15 0.09 8.88 -24.50
N THR A 16 -1.06 9.37 -24.95
CA THR A 16 -1.15 10.11 -26.22
C THR A 16 -1.24 11.61 -25.97
N ALA A 17 -0.11 12.29 -26.21
CA ALA A 17 -0.09 13.71 -26.54
C ALA A 17 -0.59 13.88 -27.98
N THR A 18 -1.60 14.72 -28.19
CA THR A 18 -2.01 15.16 -29.53
C THR A 18 -1.97 16.68 -29.61
N THR A 19 -0.94 17.15 -30.31
CA THR A 19 -0.79 18.47 -30.92
C THR A 19 -1.91 18.73 -31.96
N PRO A 20 -2.24 20.00 -32.24
CA PRO A 20 -3.47 20.39 -32.92
C PRO A 20 -3.41 20.23 -34.45
N PRO A 21 -4.54 19.92 -35.11
CA PRO A 21 -4.60 19.93 -36.57
C PRO A 21 -4.77 21.36 -37.10
N SER A 22 -3.97 21.65 -38.11
CA SER A 22 -4.08 22.78 -39.03
C SER A 22 -5.41 22.75 -39.80
N THR A 23 -6.15 23.84 -39.80
CA THR A 23 -7.25 24.08 -40.74
C THR A 23 -6.88 25.21 -41.69
N ASP A 24 -6.42 24.83 -42.88
CA ASP A 24 -6.60 25.63 -44.10
C ASP A 24 -8.06 25.47 -44.55
N ALA A 25 -8.82 26.56 -44.49
CA ALA A 25 -10.08 26.70 -45.22
C ALA A 25 -10.24 28.17 -45.63
N ALA A 26 -10.46 28.35 -46.93
CA ALA A 26 -10.46 29.61 -47.64
C ALA A 26 -11.42 30.67 -47.06
N GLN A 27 -10.98 31.92 -47.14
CA GLN A 27 -11.77 33.13 -46.89
C GLN A 27 -13.04 33.18 -47.76
N PRO A 28 -14.17 33.61 -47.18
CA PRO A 28 -15.08 34.52 -47.85
C PRO A 28 -14.99 35.92 -47.23
N ALA A 29 -15.00 36.89 -48.13
CA ALA A 29 -15.10 38.34 -47.99
C ALA A 29 -15.32 38.96 -46.58
N ASN A 30 -14.42 39.90 -46.27
CA ASN A 30 -14.48 40.92 -45.22
C ASN A 30 -15.85 41.62 -45.08
N SER A 31 -16.51 41.48 -43.91
CA SER A 31 -17.10 42.58 -43.11
C SER A 31 -18.03 42.13 -41.96
N GLU A 32 -18.44 40.85 -41.89
CA GLU A 32 -19.41 40.38 -40.87
C GLU A 32 -18.78 39.81 -39.57
N ALA A 33 -17.56 39.27 -39.62
CA ALA A 33 -16.91 38.64 -38.46
C ALA A 33 -16.59 39.60 -37.28
N ALA A 34 -16.49 40.91 -37.56
CA ALA A 34 -16.25 41.93 -36.53
C ALA A 34 -17.48 42.22 -35.66
N LYS A 35 -18.70 42.01 -36.19
CA LYS A 35 -19.94 42.21 -35.40
C LYS A 35 -20.16 41.07 -34.39
N GLY A 36 -19.90 39.81 -34.78
CA GLY A 36 -20.07 38.65 -33.91
C GLY A 36 -19.09 38.57 -32.72
N ARG A 37 -17.84 39.02 -32.87
CA ARG A 37 -16.87 39.05 -31.74
C ARG A 37 -17.23 40.07 -30.65
N SER A 38 -17.88 41.18 -31.04
CA SER A 38 -18.22 42.27 -30.10
C SER A 38 -19.34 41.90 -29.13
N THR A 39 -20.28 41.04 -29.55
CA THR A 39 -21.41 40.57 -28.73
C THR A 39 -20.97 39.49 -27.73
N LEU A 40 -20.15 38.52 -28.16
CA LEU A 40 -19.58 37.49 -27.30
C LEU A 40 -18.71 38.06 -26.15
N HIS A 41 -17.89 39.07 -26.44
CA HIS A 41 -17.07 39.76 -25.42
C HIS A 41 -17.93 40.49 -24.38
N GLY A 42 -18.95 41.23 -24.84
CA GLY A 42 -19.89 41.91 -23.95
C GLY A 42 -20.63 40.94 -23.03
N SER A 43 -21.14 39.84 -23.60
CA SER A 43 -21.85 38.79 -22.87
C SER A 43 -20.93 37.96 -21.97
N SER A 44 -19.63 37.89 -22.24
CA SER A 44 -18.70 37.24 -21.31
C SER A 44 -18.38 38.15 -20.11
N TYR A 45 -18.19 39.44 -20.35
CA TYR A 45 -17.89 40.41 -19.29
C TYR A 45 -19.04 40.55 -18.27
N HIS A 46 -20.29 40.70 -18.70
CA HIS A 46 -21.41 40.89 -17.76
C HIS A 46 -21.68 39.64 -16.88
N LEU A 47 -21.41 38.43 -17.40
CA LEU A 47 -21.55 37.16 -16.69
C LEU A 47 -20.49 37.04 -15.59
N ARG A 48 -19.25 37.40 -15.91
CA ARG A 48 -18.15 37.41 -14.92
C ARG A 48 -18.40 38.45 -13.82
N LEU A 49 -18.95 39.61 -14.18
CA LEU A 49 -19.35 40.63 -13.23
C LEU A 49 -20.42 40.10 -12.26
N ALA A 50 -21.49 39.50 -12.81
CA ALA A 50 -22.55 38.90 -12.03
C ALA A 50 -22.06 37.78 -11.11
N MET A 51 -21.15 36.94 -11.61
CA MET A 51 -20.53 35.87 -10.83
C MET A 51 -19.72 36.40 -9.63
N ILE A 52 -18.94 37.48 -9.80
CA ILE A 52 -18.21 38.10 -8.68
C ILE A 52 -19.18 38.67 -7.63
N ILE A 53 -20.26 39.32 -8.06
CA ILE A 53 -21.31 39.84 -7.16
C ILE A 53 -21.97 38.68 -6.40
N LEU A 54 -22.30 37.59 -7.10
CA LEU A 54 -22.92 36.40 -6.53
C LEU A 54 -22.02 35.72 -5.47
N LEU A 55 -20.73 35.52 -5.78
CA LEU A 55 -19.76 34.95 -4.84
C LEU A 55 -19.51 35.85 -3.63
N ARG A 56 -19.50 37.18 -3.83
CA ARG A 56 -19.43 38.15 -2.73
C ARG A 56 -20.66 38.06 -1.83
N ALA A 57 -21.86 38.05 -2.42
CA ALA A 57 -23.10 37.92 -1.68
C ALA A 57 -23.14 36.62 -0.87
N TYR A 58 -22.65 35.52 -1.44
CA TYR A 58 -22.52 34.24 -0.75
C TYR A 58 -21.59 34.32 0.46
N ASN A 59 -20.41 34.93 0.33
CA ASN A 59 -19.49 35.09 1.46
C ASN A 59 -20.06 36.01 2.55
N LEU A 60 -20.71 37.10 2.19
CA LEU A 60 -21.40 37.97 3.17
C LEU A 60 -22.57 37.24 3.87
N HIS A 61 -23.27 36.34 3.17
CA HIS A 61 -24.30 35.50 3.79
C HIS A 61 -23.73 34.52 4.81
N ARG A 62 -22.58 33.89 4.50
CA ARG A 62 -21.87 32.98 5.43
C ARG A 62 -21.34 33.68 6.67
N GLU A 63 -21.07 34.98 6.57
CA GLU A 63 -20.64 35.84 7.67
C GLU A 63 -21.83 36.46 8.44
N ASP A 64 -23.06 36.01 8.21
CA ASP A 64 -24.30 36.56 8.80
C ASP A 64 -24.50 38.07 8.55
N LYS A 65 -23.94 38.62 7.47
CA LYS A 65 -24.07 40.03 7.07
C LYS A 65 -25.20 40.25 6.06
N LEU A 66 -25.60 39.20 5.35
CA LEU A 66 -26.63 39.21 4.30
C LEU A 66 -27.67 38.12 4.57
N ASN A 67 -28.96 38.44 4.60
CA ASN A 67 -30.01 37.46 4.90
C ASN A 67 -30.47 36.72 3.64
N GLN A 68 -30.91 37.45 2.62
CA GLN A 68 -31.38 36.90 1.35
C GLN A 68 -30.83 37.71 0.19
N PHE A 69 -30.62 37.05 -0.94
CA PHE A 69 -30.24 37.71 -2.18
C PHE A 69 -30.78 36.97 -3.40
N VAL A 70 -30.99 37.75 -4.47
CA VAL A 70 -31.41 37.28 -5.79
C VAL A 70 -30.65 38.05 -6.85
N ILE A 71 -30.03 37.34 -7.78
CA ILE A 71 -29.43 37.94 -8.98
C ILE A 71 -30.21 37.50 -10.21
N LYS A 72 -30.49 38.44 -11.11
CA LYS A 72 -31.14 38.21 -12.39
C LYS A 72 -30.32 38.86 -13.50
N MET A 73 -30.09 38.10 -14.57
CA MET A 73 -29.38 38.54 -15.77
C MET A 73 -30.39 38.95 -16.84
N GLU A 74 -30.05 39.95 -17.65
CA GLU A 74 -30.85 40.43 -18.78
C GLU A 74 -32.32 40.70 -18.39
N ASP A 75 -32.56 41.42 -17.28
CA ASP A 75 -33.90 41.70 -16.78
C ASP A 75 -34.54 42.87 -17.57
N PRO A 76 -35.50 42.62 -18.49
CA PRO A 76 -36.06 43.67 -19.34
C PRO A 76 -36.83 44.72 -18.54
N THR A 77 -37.17 44.44 -17.28
CA THR A 77 -37.88 45.38 -16.40
C THR A 77 -36.98 46.48 -15.85
N ALA A 78 -35.65 46.37 -16.00
CA ALA A 78 -34.66 47.33 -15.51
C ALA A 78 -34.19 48.34 -16.57
N GLY A 79 -34.91 48.46 -17.69
CA GLY A 79 -34.63 49.47 -18.71
C GLY A 79 -33.21 49.36 -19.28
N LYS A 80 -32.40 50.40 -19.16
CA LYS A 80 -30.99 50.46 -19.60
C LYS A 80 -29.98 49.94 -18.57
N PHE A 81 -30.46 49.23 -17.54
CA PHE A 81 -29.69 48.64 -16.47
C PHE A 81 -30.03 47.16 -16.29
N ASP A 82 -30.32 46.50 -17.42
CA ASP A 82 -30.85 45.17 -17.53
C ASP A 82 -29.78 44.08 -17.46
N ASP A 83 -28.51 44.42 -17.71
CA ASP A 83 -27.42 43.43 -17.77
C ASP A 83 -27.31 42.61 -16.48
N VAL A 84 -27.34 43.25 -15.29
CA VAL A 84 -27.37 42.56 -13.99
C VAL A 84 -28.27 43.30 -13.01
N VAL A 85 -29.24 42.59 -12.44
CA VAL A 85 -30.13 43.09 -11.38
C VAL A 85 -29.93 42.27 -10.12
N PHE A 86 -29.47 42.92 -9.06
CA PHE A 86 -29.20 42.30 -7.77
C PHE A 86 -30.12 42.87 -6.70
N ARG A 87 -30.86 42.00 -5.99
CA ARG A 87 -31.74 42.36 -4.87
C ARG A 87 -31.28 41.63 -3.63
N TYR A 88 -31.30 42.30 -2.48
CA TYR A 88 -30.81 41.73 -1.24
C TYR A 88 -31.49 42.30 0.01
N THR A 89 -31.37 41.59 1.12
CA THR A 89 -31.74 42.05 2.46
C THR A 89 -30.54 41.98 3.38
N SER A 90 -30.23 43.08 4.06
CA SER A 90 -29.14 43.13 5.04
C SER A 90 -29.52 42.35 6.31
N ALA A 91 -28.53 41.78 7.00
CA ALA A 91 -28.77 41.22 8.33
C ALA A 91 -29.11 42.31 9.37
N SER A 92 -28.55 43.51 9.20
CA SER A 92 -28.73 44.65 10.10
C SER A 92 -29.99 45.48 9.83
N SER A 93 -30.67 45.28 8.69
CA SER A 93 -31.89 46.00 8.33
C SER A 93 -32.83 45.12 7.49
N PRO A 94 -34.13 45.03 7.82
CA PRO A 94 -35.11 44.28 7.05
C PRO A 94 -35.47 44.95 5.71
N THR A 95 -34.90 46.11 5.38
CA THR A 95 -35.16 46.81 4.13
C THR A 95 -34.52 46.09 2.93
N VAL A 96 -35.28 45.94 1.85
CA VAL A 96 -34.80 45.39 0.58
C VAL A 96 -33.96 46.45 -0.13
N GLY A 97 -32.71 46.11 -0.45
CA GLY A 97 -31.83 46.88 -1.33
C GLY A 97 -31.88 46.33 -2.76
N ALA A 98 -31.69 47.20 -3.75
CA ALA A 98 -31.62 46.82 -5.16
C ALA A 98 -30.49 47.57 -5.89
N VAL A 99 -29.75 46.84 -6.72
CA VAL A 99 -28.68 47.34 -7.58
C VAL A 99 -28.97 46.93 -9.01
N TYR A 100 -29.09 47.93 -9.89
CA TYR A 100 -29.34 47.76 -11.32
C TYR A 100 -28.08 48.15 -12.09
N ILE A 101 -27.52 47.26 -12.89
CA ILE A 101 -26.19 47.44 -13.46
C ILE A 101 -26.24 47.33 -14.98
N GLN A 102 -25.61 48.31 -15.64
CA GLN A 102 -25.22 48.24 -17.02
C GLN A 102 -23.73 47.95 -17.16
N ALA A 103 -23.38 46.92 -17.90
CA ALA A 103 -22.03 46.49 -18.18
C ALA A 103 -21.57 46.97 -19.58
N LYS A 104 -20.47 47.73 -19.61
CA LYS A 104 -19.88 48.27 -20.85
C LYS A 104 -18.37 48.08 -20.84
N HIS A 105 -17.90 47.01 -21.45
CA HIS A 105 -16.47 46.69 -21.51
C HIS A 105 -15.96 46.64 -22.96
N LYS A 106 -14.84 47.32 -23.24
CA LYS A 106 -14.18 47.28 -24.56
C LYS A 106 -12.95 46.36 -24.53
N GLN A 107 -12.82 45.50 -25.52
CA GLN A 107 -11.64 44.66 -25.70
C GLN A 107 -10.46 45.51 -26.23
N LYS A 108 -9.26 45.33 -25.68
CA LYS A 108 -8.03 45.96 -26.23
C LYS A 108 -7.64 45.25 -27.52
N SER A 109 -7.50 45.98 -28.63
CA SER A 109 -7.06 45.39 -29.90
C SER A 109 -5.56 45.12 -29.89
N SER A 110 -5.14 43.93 -30.32
CA SER A 110 -3.74 43.47 -30.33
C SER A 110 -2.81 44.19 -31.32
N SER A 111 -3.26 45.25 -31.99
CA SER A 111 -2.55 45.93 -33.09
C SER A 111 -2.28 47.43 -32.89
N ALA A 112 -2.31 47.96 -31.66
CA ALA A 112 -2.05 49.38 -31.41
C ALA A 112 -1.01 49.61 -30.29
N THR A 113 -0.22 50.66 -30.44
CA THR A 113 0.82 51.09 -29.49
C THR A 113 0.24 51.53 -28.14
N PRO A 114 1.01 51.42 -27.02
CA PRO A 114 0.49 51.40 -25.64
C PRO A 114 -0.20 52.68 -25.15
N THR A 115 -0.13 53.78 -25.90
CA THR A 115 -0.67 55.09 -25.50
C THR A 115 -2.04 55.42 -26.09
N LYS A 116 -2.57 54.65 -27.05
CA LYS A 116 -3.88 54.91 -27.71
C LYS A 116 -5.07 54.08 -27.18
N ASP A 117 -4.86 53.18 -26.24
CA ASP A 117 -5.84 52.13 -25.86
C ASP A 117 -6.74 52.45 -24.64
N ALA A 118 -6.63 53.62 -24.01
CA ALA A 118 -7.54 53.99 -22.92
C ALA A 118 -8.84 54.59 -23.49
N SER A 119 -9.96 53.87 -23.36
CA SER A 119 -11.28 54.44 -23.62
C SER A 119 -11.58 55.47 -22.52
N PHE A 120 -11.83 56.72 -22.89
CA PHE A 120 -12.15 57.79 -21.94
C PHE A 120 -13.64 58.16 -21.96
N ILE A 121 -14.20 58.44 -20.79
CA ILE A 121 -15.50 59.09 -20.61
C ILE A 121 -15.26 60.59 -20.76
N THR A 122 -15.57 61.12 -21.93
CA THR A 122 -15.35 62.52 -22.30
C THR A 122 -16.62 63.35 -22.15
N LYS A 123 -16.48 64.69 -22.07
CA LYS A 123 -17.63 65.62 -22.05
C LYS A 123 -18.59 65.37 -23.21
N ARG A 124 -18.05 65.14 -24.42
CA ARG A 124 -18.84 64.84 -25.62
C ARG A 124 -19.64 63.55 -25.49
N ALA A 125 -19.11 62.53 -24.81
CA ALA A 125 -19.79 61.25 -24.62
C ALA A 125 -20.95 61.37 -23.61
N LEU A 126 -20.76 62.14 -22.53
CA LEU A 126 -21.79 62.42 -21.53
C LEU A 126 -22.98 63.20 -22.09
N LEU A 127 -22.71 64.17 -22.99
CA LEU A 127 -23.69 65.07 -23.60
C LEU A 127 -24.37 64.51 -24.87
N LYS A 128 -24.18 63.24 -25.19
CA LYS A 128 -24.88 62.63 -26.33
C LYS A 128 -26.38 62.56 -26.07
N HIS A 129 -27.16 62.78 -27.13
CA HIS A 129 -28.61 62.74 -27.11
C HIS A 129 -29.15 61.40 -26.57
N TRP A 130 -30.35 61.40 -25.96
CA TRP A 130 -30.86 60.24 -25.22
C TRP A 130 -31.21 59.03 -26.11
N ASP A 131 -31.53 59.25 -27.39
CA ASP A 131 -31.79 58.21 -28.39
C ASP A 131 -30.51 57.72 -29.09
N SER A 132 -29.36 58.27 -28.72
CA SER A 132 -28.08 57.90 -29.32
C SER A 132 -27.66 56.50 -28.89
N LYS A 133 -26.94 55.79 -29.77
CA LYS A 133 -26.26 54.53 -29.44
C LYS A 133 -24.98 54.74 -28.61
N ALA A 134 -24.84 55.89 -27.93
CA ALA A 134 -23.62 56.25 -27.21
C ALA A 134 -23.59 55.62 -25.81
N GLN A 135 -22.50 54.91 -25.50
CA GLN A 135 -22.35 54.07 -24.30
C GLN A 135 -22.40 54.83 -22.96
N PHE A 136 -22.09 56.13 -22.96
CA PHE A 136 -21.95 56.97 -21.76
C PHE A 136 -22.92 58.16 -21.73
N SER A 137 -23.97 58.17 -22.55
CA SER A 137 -24.95 59.26 -22.57
C SER A 137 -25.70 59.33 -21.24
N VAL A 138 -25.55 60.44 -20.52
CA VAL A 138 -26.27 60.67 -19.25
C VAL A 138 -27.76 60.78 -19.51
N SER A 139 -28.16 61.47 -20.57
CA SER A 139 -29.56 61.66 -20.96
C SER A 139 -30.26 60.33 -21.27
N MET A 140 -29.55 59.35 -21.86
CA MET A 140 -30.09 58.00 -22.09
C MET A 140 -30.38 57.26 -20.78
N TYR A 141 -29.42 57.23 -19.85
CA TYR A 141 -29.59 56.56 -18.56
C TYR A 141 -30.63 57.26 -17.70
N PHE A 142 -30.68 58.59 -17.71
CA PHE A 142 -31.70 59.36 -17.02
C PHE A 142 -33.10 59.11 -17.61
N ALA A 143 -33.24 59.10 -18.95
CA ALA A 143 -34.51 58.78 -19.59
C ALA A 143 -35.02 57.39 -19.20
N SER A 144 -34.13 56.41 -19.06
CA SER A 144 -34.50 55.06 -18.61
C SER A 144 -34.80 55.01 -17.11
N TYR A 145 -34.06 55.74 -16.28
CA TYR A 145 -34.36 55.92 -14.86
C TYR A 145 -35.79 56.42 -14.64
N LEU A 146 -36.27 57.38 -15.44
CA LEU A 146 -37.64 57.90 -15.35
C LEU A 146 -38.72 56.85 -15.70
N GLU A 147 -38.38 55.80 -16.45
CA GLU A 147 -39.28 54.66 -16.70
C GLU A 147 -39.36 53.73 -15.49
N ILE A 148 -38.21 53.48 -14.83
CA ILE A 148 -38.06 52.52 -13.74
C ILE A 148 -38.51 53.11 -12.40
N HIS A 149 -38.28 54.40 -12.17
CA HIS A 149 -38.52 55.14 -10.92
C HIS A 149 -40.01 55.22 -10.50
N GLN A 150 -40.92 54.65 -11.28
CA GLN A 150 -42.36 54.62 -11.00
C GLN A 150 -42.76 53.51 -10.00
N LYS A 151 -41.81 52.75 -9.47
CA LYS A 151 -42.06 51.62 -8.57
C LYS A 151 -41.12 51.62 -7.35
N SER A 152 -41.40 52.40 -6.31
CA SER A 152 -41.17 52.03 -4.90
C SER A 152 -41.45 53.18 -3.93
N SER A 153 -42.29 52.91 -2.92
CA SER A 153 -42.57 53.78 -1.77
C SER A 153 -42.20 53.14 -0.43
N SER A 154 -41.33 52.13 -0.40
CA SER A 154 -40.83 51.53 0.86
C SER A 154 -39.54 50.71 0.64
N GLY A 155 -38.40 51.16 1.18
CA GLY A 155 -37.13 50.42 1.12
C GLY A 155 -35.89 51.32 1.08
N THR A 156 -34.70 50.71 0.98
CA THR A 156 -33.44 51.43 0.72
C THR A 156 -33.46 51.93 -0.73
N PRO A 157 -33.09 53.19 -1.02
CA PRO A 157 -33.10 53.72 -2.38
C PRO A 157 -32.25 52.84 -3.32
N PRO A 158 -32.77 52.46 -4.52
CA PRO A 158 -32.03 51.64 -5.45
C PRO A 158 -30.78 52.36 -5.95
N LYS A 159 -29.78 51.57 -6.34
CA LYS A 159 -28.55 52.07 -6.96
C LYS A 159 -28.50 51.65 -8.41
N TYR A 160 -28.11 52.58 -9.27
CA TYR A 160 -27.99 52.37 -10.71
C TYR A 160 -26.52 52.50 -11.07
N MET A 161 -25.93 51.49 -11.70
CA MET A 161 -24.49 51.44 -11.91
C MET A 161 -24.14 51.27 -13.38
N LEU A 162 -23.12 52.00 -13.83
CA LEU A 162 -22.47 51.79 -15.11
C LEU A 162 -21.07 51.24 -14.85
N CYS A 163 -20.86 49.96 -15.13
CA CYS A 163 -19.60 49.25 -14.95
C CYS A 163 -18.81 49.21 -16.26
N THR A 164 -17.60 49.78 -16.26
CA THR A 164 -16.80 49.91 -17.47
C THR A 164 -15.30 49.91 -17.20
N ASN A 165 -14.51 49.47 -18.20
CA ASN A 165 -13.05 49.62 -18.17
C ASN A 165 -12.58 51.00 -18.67
N ALA A 166 -13.50 51.91 -18.99
CA ALA A 166 -13.16 53.26 -19.38
C ALA A 166 -12.69 54.11 -18.19
N ARG A 167 -11.78 55.05 -18.47
CA ARG A 167 -11.29 56.06 -17.52
C ARG A 167 -12.11 57.33 -17.63
N ILE A 168 -12.28 58.05 -16.53
CA ILE A 168 -12.84 59.40 -16.58
C ILE A 168 -11.78 60.34 -17.14
N ASP A 169 -12.13 61.13 -18.16
CA ASP A 169 -11.23 62.13 -18.72
C ASP A 169 -10.96 63.23 -17.69
N VAL A 170 -9.70 63.66 -17.55
CA VAL A 170 -9.29 64.68 -16.58
C VAL A 170 -10.11 65.97 -16.71
N ASN A 171 -10.55 66.29 -17.94
CA ASN A 171 -11.33 67.50 -18.24
C ASN A 171 -12.77 67.44 -17.70
N VAL A 172 -13.30 66.26 -17.37
CA VAL A 172 -14.64 66.11 -16.78
C VAL A 172 -14.61 65.54 -15.37
N MET A 173 -13.42 65.17 -14.86
CA MET A 173 -13.26 64.59 -13.53
C MET A 173 -13.85 65.48 -12.42
N HIS A 174 -13.82 66.81 -12.59
CA HIS A 174 -14.42 67.76 -11.66
C HIS A 174 -15.95 67.68 -11.55
N TYR A 175 -16.64 67.01 -12.48
CA TYR A 175 -18.08 66.69 -12.38
C TYR A 175 -18.36 65.53 -11.44
N PHE A 176 -17.34 64.83 -10.96
CA PHE A 176 -17.47 63.61 -10.18
C PHE A 176 -16.92 63.77 -8.76
N LYS A 177 -17.50 63.01 -7.83
CA LYS A 177 -17.00 62.76 -6.48
C LYS A 177 -16.66 61.28 -6.36
N SER A 178 -15.49 60.97 -5.81
CA SER A 178 -15.14 59.59 -5.44
C SER A 178 -16.13 59.08 -4.39
N GLN A 179 -16.54 57.83 -4.52
CA GLN A 179 -17.43 57.16 -3.60
C GLN A 179 -16.73 55.91 -3.07
N GLU A 180 -16.66 55.79 -1.75
CA GLU A 180 -16.15 54.61 -1.07
C GLU A 180 -17.27 53.92 -0.31
N TYR A 181 -17.11 52.61 -0.16
CA TYR A 181 -18.02 51.72 0.56
C TYR A 181 -17.19 50.89 1.52
N GLU A 182 -17.81 50.43 2.60
CA GLU A 182 -17.16 49.57 3.58
C GLU A 182 -16.99 48.14 3.04
N PRO A 183 -15.95 47.38 3.47
CA PRO A 183 -15.72 46.00 3.04
C PRO A 183 -16.87 45.02 3.32
N ASP A 184 -17.82 45.38 4.18
CA ASP A 184 -19.00 44.57 4.50
C ASP A 184 -20.22 44.93 3.64
N ASP A 185 -20.16 46.03 2.89
CA ASP A 185 -21.21 46.44 1.97
C ASP A 185 -21.13 45.59 0.68
N ILE A 186 -22.29 45.25 0.09
CA ILE A 186 -22.34 44.60 -1.21
C ILE A 186 -21.68 45.48 -2.29
N MET A 187 -21.84 46.80 -2.18
CA MET A 187 -21.35 47.77 -3.16
C MET A 187 -19.83 47.77 -3.28
N TYR A 188 -19.10 47.24 -2.30
CA TYR A 188 -17.65 47.05 -2.34
C TYR A 188 -17.18 46.10 -3.46
N PHE A 189 -18.07 45.39 -4.15
CA PHE A 189 -17.71 44.57 -5.32
C PHE A 189 -16.90 45.35 -6.37
N TYR A 190 -17.03 46.69 -6.43
CA TYR A 190 -16.19 47.52 -7.31
C TYR A 190 -14.69 47.32 -7.07
N LYS A 191 -14.25 47.19 -5.81
CA LYS A 191 -12.85 46.87 -5.48
C LYS A 191 -12.48 45.45 -5.89
N ASP A 192 -13.44 44.52 -5.83
CA ASP A 192 -13.25 43.12 -6.20
C ASP A 192 -12.98 42.96 -7.70
N ILE A 193 -13.51 43.88 -8.51
CA ILE A 193 -13.22 43.99 -9.95
C ILE A 193 -12.14 45.03 -10.25
N GLY A 194 -11.35 45.45 -9.25
CA GLY A 194 -10.22 46.39 -9.40
C GLY A 194 -10.59 47.79 -9.88
N ALA A 195 -11.85 48.17 -9.74
CA ALA A 195 -12.39 49.42 -10.23
C ALA A 195 -12.32 50.56 -9.20
N SER A 196 -12.56 51.77 -9.70
CA SER A 196 -12.82 52.97 -8.92
C SER A 196 -14.28 53.38 -9.06
N CYS A 197 -14.85 53.94 -8.00
CA CYS A 197 -16.28 54.23 -7.94
C CYS A 197 -16.52 55.75 -7.80
N TYR A 198 -17.41 56.29 -8.63
CA TYR A 198 -17.68 57.72 -8.72
C TYR A 198 -19.18 58.00 -8.82
N ARG A 199 -19.61 59.15 -8.32
CA ARG A 199 -20.95 59.71 -8.53
C ARG A 199 -20.86 61.13 -9.05
N PHE A 200 -21.93 61.65 -9.63
CA PHE A 200 -21.96 63.05 -10.03
C PHE A 200 -21.94 63.98 -8.82
N ASP A 201 -21.18 65.07 -8.92
CA ASP A 201 -21.27 66.21 -8.02
C ASP A 201 -22.30 67.19 -8.57
N TYR A 202 -23.56 67.05 -8.16
CA TYR A 202 -24.68 67.85 -8.69
C TYR A 202 -24.38 69.36 -8.71
N GLU A 203 -23.68 69.87 -7.69
CA GLU A 203 -23.32 71.29 -7.57
C GLU A 203 -22.28 71.74 -8.61
N LYS A 204 -21.55 70.81 -9.22
CA LYS A 204 -20.53 71.06 -10.26
C LYS A 204 -20.92 70.57 -11.65
N VAL A 205 -22.04 69.84 -11.76
CA VAL A 205 -22.59 69.41 -13.04
C VAL A 205 -23.02 70.65 -13.83
N VAL A 206 -22.56 70.78 -15.08
CA VAL A 206 -22.85 71.95 -15.93
C VAL A 206 -24.35 72.08 -16.17
N ASP A 207 -24.88 73.30 -16.17
CA ASP A 207 -26.23 73.65 -16.66
C ASP A 207 -26.60 72.97 -17.98
N VAL A 208 -25.60 72.68 -18.82
CA VAL A 208 -25.75 71.97 -20.09
C VAL A 208 -26.31 70.55 -19.88
N LEU A 209 -25.85 69.78 -18.88
CA LEU A 209 -26.37 68.43 -18.60
C LEU A 209 -27.80 68.47 -18.06
N ILE A 210 -28.12 69.45 -17.22
CA ILE A 210 -29.49 69.67 -16.72
C ILE A 210 -30.43 70.06 -17.88
N ASN A 211 -29.97 70.92 -18.79
CA ASN A 211 -30.76 71.28 -19.96
C ASN A 211 -30.95 70.10 -20.92
N GLU A 212 -29.95 69.24 -21.10
CA GLU A 212 -30.09 68.00 -21.88
C GLU A 212 -31.02 66.98 -21.21
N SER A 213 -31.02 66.88 -19.87
CA SER A 213 -31.93 65.99 -19.14
C SER A 213 -33.38 66.47 -19.22
N ARG A 214 -33.62 67.79 -19.16
CA ARG A 214 -34.92 68.44 -19.41
C ARG A 214 -35.44 68.20 -20.83
N LYS A 215 -34.57 68.26 -21.85
CA LYS A 215 -34.96 67.90 -23.23
C LYS A 215 -35.34 66.43 -23.32
N ALA A 216 -34.51 65.55 -22.76
CA ALA A 216 -34.75 64.12 -22.77
C ALA A 216 -36.06 63.73 -22.08
N SER A 217 -36.44 64.37 -20.97
CA SER A 217 -37.70 64.06 -20.28
C SER A 217 -38.94 64.45 -21.10
N VAL A 218 -38.91 65.58 -21.81
CA VAL A 218 -40.00 66.01 -22.72
C VAL A 218 -40.11 65.08 -23.91
N GLU A 219 -38.99 64.69 -24.51
CA GLU A 219 -38.99 63.79 -25.67
C GLU A 219 -39.42 62.37 -25.24
N LYS A 220 -39.05 61.95 -24.03
CA LYS A 220 -39.51 60.68 -23.44
C LYS A 220 -41.02 60.64 -23.19
N LEU A 221 -41.62 61.77 -22.81
CA LEU A 221 -43.07 61.91 -22.74
C LEU A 221 -43.73 61.64 -24.11
N GLY A 222 -43.16 62.17 -25.20
CA GLY A 222 -43.62 61.90 -26.56
C GLY A 222 -43.55 60.42 -26.94
N GLN A 223 -42.49 59.71 -26.56
CA GLN A 223 -42.41 58.26 -26.75
C GLN A 223 -43.49 57.50 -25.96
N PHE A 224 -43.71 57.86 -24.69
CA PHE A 224 -44.75 57.23 -23.87
C PHE A 224 -46.14 57.44 -24.49
N TRP A 225 -46.41 58.64 -24.99
CA TRP A 225 -47.66 58.93 -25.69
C TRP A 225 -47.86 58.03 -26.90
N ALA A 226 -46.84 57.84 -27.72
CA ALA A 226 -46.91 56.98 -28.89
C ALA A 226 -47.27 55.54 -28.51
N MET A 227 -46.60 55.01 -27.48
CA MET A 227 -46.84 53.67 -26.97
C MET A 227 -48.23 53.51 -26.33
N TYR A 228 -48.72 54.52 -25.60
CA TYR A 228 -50.02 54.46 -24.94
C TYR A 228 -51.17 54.56 -25.96
N VAL A 229 -51.08 55.48 -26.92
CA VAL A 229 -52.05 55.61 -28.03
C VAL A 229 -52.08 54.33 -28.85
N LYS A 230 -50.91 53.79 -29.24
CA LYS A 230 -50.84 52.58 -30.07
C LYS A 230 -51.46 51.35 -29.39
N ASN A 231 -51.26 51.23 -28.08
CA ASN A 231 -51.74 50.07 -27.31
C ASN A 231 -53.11 50.30 -26.65
N GLY A 232 -53.77 51.44 -26.88
CA GLY A 232 -55.04 51.81 -26.24
C GLY A 232 -54.95 51.86 -24.70
N LYS A 233 -53.78 52.15 -24.14
CA LYS A 233 -53.58 52.19 -22.68
C LYS A 233 -54.05 53.53 -22.11
N GLU A 234 -54.74 53.46 -20.97
CA GLU A 234 -55.17 54.64 -20.22
C GLU A 234 -53.98 55.29 -19.49
N MET A 235 -53.81 56.60 -19.69
CA MET A 235 -52.85 57.42 -18.96
C MET A 235 -53.38 57.74 -17.56
N LYS A 236 -52.56 57.47 -16.55
CA LYS A 236 -52.91 57.61 -15.12
C LYS A 236 -51.95 58.54 -14.40
N SER A 237 -52.45 59.21 -13.37
CA SER A 237 -51.68 60.14 -12.51
C SER A 237 -50.48 59.52 -11.78
N ASN A 238 -50.45 58.19 -11.61
CA ASN A 238 -49.35 57.49 -10.96
C ASN A 238 -48.07 57.35 -11.82
N VAL A 239 -48.13 57.72 -13.11
CA VAL A 239 -46.96 57.72 -14.01
C VAL A 239 -46.24 59.06 -13.87
N PHE A 240 -45.00 59.05 -13.37
CA PHE A 240 -44.21 60.25 -13.05
C PHE A 240 -44.20 61.30 -14.18
N LEU A 241 -43.90 60.90 -15.42
CA LEU A 241 -43.85 61.84 -16.56
C LEU A 241 -45.22 62.45 -16.87
N PHE A 242 -46.31 61.70 -16.70
CA PHE A 242 -47.64 62.24 -16.91
C PHE A 242 -47.96 63.28 -15.84
N GLU A 243 -47.66 62.97 -14.58
CA GLU A 243 -47.89 63.89 -13.47
C GLU A 243 -47.10 65.19 -13.60
N VAL A 244 -45.79 65.09 -13.85
CA VAL A 244 -44.90 66.25 -13.99
C VAL A 244 -45.36 67.16 -15.13
N TYR A 245 -45.78 66.58 -16.27
CA TYR A 245 -46.18 67.34 -17.45
C TYR A 245 -47.70 67.54 -17.58
N ARG A 246 -48.49 67.25 -16.54
CA ARG A 246 -49.97 67.29 -16.56
C ARG A 246 -50.55 68.55 -17.24
N LYS A 247 -49.99 69.72 -16.96
CA LYS A 247 -50.39 70.99 -17.61
C LYS A 247 -50.10 70.99 -19.11
N LEU A 248 -48.87 70.65 -19.49
CA LEU A 248 -48.47 70.57 -20.90
C LEU A 248 -49.36 69.57 -21.65
N ILE A 249 -49.68 68.44 -21.01
CA ILE A 249 -50.60 67.43 -21.55
C ILE A 249 -51.99 68.01 -21.80
N ALA A 250 -52.59 68.71 -20.83
CA ALA A 250 -53.89 69.36 -20.96
C ALA A 250 -53.92 70.44 -22.06
N GLU A 251 -52.80 71.14 -22.28
CA GLU A 251 -52.65 72.11 -23.38
C GLU A 251 -52.63 71.42 -24.76
N CYS A 252 -52.19 70.15 -24.85
CA CYS A 252 -52.06 69.41 -26.11
C CYS A 252 -53.32 68.65 -26.56
N VAL A 253 -54.28 68.41 -25.66
CA VAL A 253 -55.44 67.54 -25.93
C VAL A 253 -56.78 68.22 -25.67
N GLU A 254 -57.83 67.74 -26.31
CA GLU A 254 -59.23 68.16 -26.12
C GLU A 254 -60.15 66.96 -25.85
N LYS A 255 -61.14 67.16 -24.98
CA LYS A 255 -62.03 66.09 -24.51
C LYS A 255 -63.08 65.77 -25.57
N VAL A 256 -63.17 64.50 -25.96
CA VAL A 256 -64.20 64.02 -26.91
C VAL A 256 -65.37 63.38 -26.17
N LYS A 257 -65.07 62.46 -25.25
CA LYS A 257 -66.03 61.83 -24.34
C LYS A 257 -65.33 61.44 -23.05
N ARG A 258 -66.08 60.91 -22.09
CA ARG A 258 -65.53 60.48 -20.78
C ARG A 258 -64.32 59.55 -20.98
N GLY A 259 -63.19 59.90 -20.34
CA GLY A 259 -61.92 59.17 -20.41
C GLY A 259 -61.15 59.25 -21.74
N MET A 260 -61.65 59.98 -22.76
CA MET A 260 -61.11 59.91 -24.13
C MET A 260 -60.94 61.29 -24.77
N PHE A 261 -59.74 61.53 -25.27
CA PHE A 261 -59.28 62.83 -25.76
C PHE A 261 -58.70 62.70 -27.17
N LYS A 262 -58.69 63.81 -27.92
CA LYS A 262 -57.99 63.95 -29.21
C LYS A 262 -56.90 65.01 -29.11
N PHE A 263 -55.95 64.98 -30.04
CA PHE A 263 -54.90 65.98 -30.10
C PHE A 263 -55.40 67.27 -30.73
N LYS A 264 -55.13 68.40 -30.08
CA LYS A 264 -55.44 69.72 -30.62
C LYS A 264 -54.57 70.04 -31.84
N PRO A 265 -55.06 70.82 -32.82
CA PRO A 265 -54.28 71.21 -33.99
C PRO A 265 -52.96 71.91 -33.61
N GLU A 266 -52.96 72.73 -32.56
CA GLU A 266 -51.79 73.47 -32.08
C GLU A 266 -50.65 72.54 -31.67
N PHE A 267 -50.96 71.37 -31.10
CA PHE A 267 -49.97 70.36 -30.73
C PHE A 267 -49.31 69.76 -31.97
N ILE A 268 -50.07 69.51 -33.04
CA ILE A 268 -49.54 68.90 -34.27
C ILE A 268 -48.65 69.88 -35.04
N THR A 269 -48.98 71.17 -35.03
CA THR A 269 -48.22 72.24 -35.71
C THR A 269 -47.17 72.93 -34.84
N ALA A 270 -47.03 72.55 -33.57
CA ALA A 270 -46.12 73.21 -32.63
C ALA A 270 -44.64 73.17 -33.09
N ASN A 271 -43.94 74.29 -32.91
CA ASN A 271 -42.53 74.44 -33.28
C ASN A 271 -41.64 73.51 -32.44
N SER A 272 -40.81 72.69 -33.10
CA SER A 272 -39.92 71.69 -32.49
C SER A 272 -38.88 72.23 -31.50
N SER A 273 -38.69 73.55 -31.43
CA SER A 273 -37.85 74.20 -30.41
C SER A 273 -38.57 74.35 -29.05
N THR A 274 -39.90 74.34 -29.03
CA THR A 274 -40.74 74.45 -27.82
C THR A 274 -40.96 73.08 -27.15
N PRO A 275 -41.28 73.01 -25.84
CA PRO A 275 -41.61 71.74 -25.18
C PRO A 275 -42.75 70.98 -25.88
N MET A 276 -43.86 71.67 -26.20
CA MET A 276 -45.00 71.09 -26.91
C MET A 276 -44.59 70.51 -28.28
N GLY A 277 -43.81 71.26 -29.06
CA GLY A 277 -43.35 70.80 -30.37
C GLY A 277 -42.34 69.65 -30.29
N ARG A 278 -41.53 69.56 -29.22
CA ARG A 278 -40.66 68.39 -28.98
C ARG A 278 -41.46 67.13 -28.68
N VAL A 279 -42.45 67.22 -27.79
CA VAL A 279 -43.36 66.10 -27.51
C VAL A 279 -44.02 65.64 -28.81
N SER A 280 -44.56 66.59 -29.60
CA SER A 280 -45.23 66.32 -30.88
C SER A 280 -44.31 65.67 -31.92
N ALA A 281 -43.07 66.17 -32.07
CA ALA A 281 -42.10 65.60 -33.00
C ALA A 281 -41.71 64.16 -32.59
N THR A 282 -41.38 63.93 -31.31
CA THR A 282 -40.99 62.60 -30.84
C THR A 282 -42.17 61.63 -30.83
N PHE A 283 -43.37 62.07 -30.46
CA PHE A 283 -44.60 61.28 -30.55
C PHE A 283 -44.83 60.76 -31.96
N ARG A 284 -44.82 61.65 -32.97
CA ARG A 284 -45.04 61.25 -34.37
C ARG A 284 -43.98 60.27 -34.86
N ASN A 285 -42.70 60.58 -34.59
CA ASN A 285 -41.59 59.72 -34.99
C ASN A 285 -41.68 58.33 -34.36
N GLU A 286 -42.01 58.25 -33.06
CA GLU A 286 -42.10 56.96 -32.36
C GLU A 286 -43.38 56.20 -32.73
N TYR A 287 -44.50 56.88 -32.93
CA TYR A 287 -45.76 56.25 -33.34
C TYR A 287 -45.62 55.58 -34.70
N VAL A 288 -44.95 56.23 -35.67
CA VAL A 288 -44.65 55.65 -36.99
C VAL A 288 -43.80 54.38 -36.86
N LYS A 289 -42.76 54.39 -36.00
CA LYS A 289 -41.93 53.20 -35.76
C LYS A 289 -42.72 52.03 -35.16
N LEU A 290 -43.79 52.31 -34.41
CA LEU A 290 -44.64 51.30 -33.78
C LEU A 290 -45.70 50.72 -34.74
N LEU A 291 -45.85 51.26 -35.95
CA LEU A 291 -46.68 50.68 -37.00
C LEU A 291 -45.90 49.57 -37.73
N SER A 292 -46.57 48.48 -38.10
CA SER A 292 -45.99 47.37 -38.87
C SER A 292 -45.42 47.86 -40.22
N ASP A 293 -44.44 47.15 -40.78
CA ASP A 293 -43.72 47.56 -42.01
C ASP A 293 -44.63 47.90 -43.19
N GLU A 294 -45.82 47.30 -43.28
CA GLU A 294 -46.83 47.61 -44.32
C GLU A 294 -47.44 49.02 -44.21
N ASN A 295 -47.31 49.71 -43.07
CA ASN A 295 -47.97 50.99 -42.78
C ASN A 295 -46.99 52.17 -42.55
N GLN A 296 -45.68 51.99 -42.74
CA GLN A 296 -44.67 53.02 -42.42
C GLN A 296 -44.61 54.21 -43.40
N ASN A 297 -45.18 54.07 -44.61
CA ASN A 297 -45.18 55.12 -45.65
C ASN A 297 -46.52 55.85 -45.81
N ASP A 298 -47.46 55.70 -44.88
CA ASP A 298 -48.79 56.24 -45.08
C ASP A 298 -48.85 57.74 -44.73
N SER A 299 -48.85 58.57 -45.77
CA SER A 299 -49.16 60.01 -45.70
C SER A 299 -50.62 60.29 -45.29
N SER A 300 -51.44 59.25 -45.06
CA SER A 300 -52.84 59.35 -44.62
C SER A 300 -53.07 59.47 -43.11
N ILE A 301 -52.03 59.39 -42.26
CA ILE A 301 -52.24 59.47 -40.80
C ILE A 301 -52.83 60.83 -40.42
N LYS A 302 -54.10 60.82 -40.04
CA LYS A 302 -54.81 61.98 -39.51
C LYS A 302 -54.51 62.13 -38.04
N TRP A 303 -53.42 62.83 -37.73
CA TRP A 303 -52.92 63.03 -36.37
C TRP A 303 -53.97 63.62 -35.40
N ASN A 304 -54.86 64.48 -35.89
CA ASN A 304 -55.94 65.09 -35.10
C ASN A 304 -57.11 64.12 -34.80
N GLU A 305 -57.20 62.99 -35.52
CA GLU A 305 -58.25 61.99 -35.31
C GLU A 305 -57.82 60.87 -34.35
N LEU A 306 -56.54 60.80 -33.97
CA LEU A 306 -56.03 59.83 -33.02
C LEU A 306 -56.60 60.07 -31.61
N GLU A 307 -57.12 59.01 -31.00
CA GLU A 307 -57.72 59.05 -29.67
C GLU A 307 -56.71 58.58 -28.61
N ILE A 308 -56.66 59.29 -27.48
CA ILE A 308 -55.85 58.95 -26.31
C ILE A 308 -56.75 58.79 -25.08
N CYS A 309 -56.55 57.71 -24.35
CA CYS A 309 -57.31 57.42 -23.13
C CYS A 309 -56.60 58.07 -21.93
N ILE A 310 -57.29 58.94 -21.19
CA ILE A 310 -56.74 59.64 -20.03
C ILE A 310 -57.74 59.56 -18.87
N GLU A 311 -57.26 59.23 -17.67
CA GLU A 311 -58.02 59.19 -16.43
C GLU A 311 -58.84 60.48 -16.23
N ASP A 312 -60.16 60.37 -15.97
CA ASP A 312 -61.08 61.51 -15.93
C ASP A 312 -60.68 62.62 -14.95
N THR A 313 -60.11 62.27 -13.80
CA THR A 313 -59.68 63.21 -12.74
C THR A 313 -58.37 63.91 -13.05
N PHE A 314 -57.68 63.54 -14.13
CA PHE A 314 -56.32 63.99 -14.43
C PHE A 314 -56.25 65.43 -14.95
N ILE A 315 -57.26 65.88 -15.72
CA ILE A 315 -57.25 67.18 -16.40
C ILE A 315 -58.06 68.27 -15.64
N ASP A 316 -58.99 67.88 -14.76
CA ASP A 316 -59.95 68.80 -14.11
C ASP A 316 -59.41 69.50 -12.84
N ALA A 317 -58.15 69.28 -12.43
CA ALA A 317 -57.52 69.90 -11.26
C ALA A 317 -56.62 71.10 -11.62
N ASN A 318 -56.68 72.19 -10.84
CA ASN A 318 -55.92 73.44 -11.07
C ASN A 318 -54.44 73.17 -11.43
N PRO A 319 -53.97 73.58 -12.63
CA PRO A 319 -52.64 73.25 -13.08
C PRO A 319 -51.58 74.16 -12.43
N PRO A 320 -50.38 73.65 -12.07
CA PRO A 320 -49.28 74.46 -11.55
C PRO A 320 -48.78 75.50 -12.60
N GLU A 321 -48.17 76.59 -12.15
CA GLU A 321 -47.69 77.68 -13.02
C GLU A 321 -46.75 77.21 -14.15
N ALA A 322 -46.80 77.89 -15.31
CA ALA A 322 -45.91 77.60 -16.44
C ALA A 322 -44.45 77.89 -16.04
N GLY A 323 -43.61 76.85 -16.03
CA GLY A 323 -42.23 76.89 -15.49
C GLY A 323 -42.00 75.99 -14.27
N SER A 324 -43.07 75.48 -13.64
CA SER A 324 -43.01 74.63 -12.45
C SER A 324 -42.57 73.18 -12.74
N TYR A 325 -42.88 72.63 -13.91
CA TYR A 325 -42.58 71.23 -14.23
C TYR A 325 -41.08 70.91 -14.33
N TYR A 326 -40.25 71.85 -14.81
CA TYR A 326 -38.79 71.62 -14.84
C TYR A 326 -38.18 71.55 -13.44
N LYS A 327 -38.76 72.21 -12.42
CA LYS A 327 -38.28 72.06 -11.03
C LYS A 327 -38.40 70.60 -10.54
N GLN A 328 -39.48 69.91 -10.92
CA GLN A 328 -39.68 68.50 -10.57
C GLN A 328 -38.73 67.57 -11.35
N VAL A 329 -38.46 67.88 -12.62
CA VAL A 329 -37.46 67.16 -13.43
C VAL A 329 -36.05 67.36 -12.88
N ASP A 330 -35.68 68.59 -12.51
CA ASP A 330 -34.37 68.90 -11.93
C ASP A 330 -34.17 68.18 -10.59
N HIS A 331 -35.22 68.12 -9.76
CA HIS A 331 -35.21 67.34 -8.53
C HIS A 331 -35.01 65.84 -8.82
N ALA A 332 -35.75 65.27 -9.77
CA ALA A 332 -35.56 63.88 -10.18
C ALA A 332 -34.14 63.62 -10.74
N PHE A 333 -33.58 64.59 -11.46
CA PHE A 333 -32.21 64.52 -11.97
C PHE A 333 -31.17 64.59 -10.84
N LYS A 334 -31.41 65.41 -9.80
CA LYS A 334 -30.59 65.43 -8.59
C LYS A 334 -30.60 64.07 -7.89
N THR A 335 -31.78 63.49 -7.67
CA THR A 335 -31.92 62.15 -7.09
C THR A 335 -31.22 61.09 -7.95
N PHE A 336 -31.34 61.18 -9.28
CA PHE A 336 -30.61 60.32 -10.20
C PHE A 336 -29.09 60.46 -10.01
N CYS A 337 -28.54 61.67 -9.93
CA CYS A 337 -27.11 61.90 -9.69
C CYS A 337 -26.60 61.31 -8.36
N GLU A 338 -27.46 61.21 -7.34
CA GLU A 338 -27.15 60.60 -6.04
C GLU A 338 -27.23 59.06 -6.04
N GLN A 339 -28.07 58.49 -6.92
CA GLN A 339 -28.29 57.05 -7.05
C GLN A 339 -27.48 56.40 -8.17
N PHE A 340 -27.07 57.17 -9.17
CA PHE A 340 -26.34 56.72 -10.34
C PHE A 340 -24.82 56.78 -10.11
N VAL A 341 -24.17 55.64 -10.32
CA VAL A 341 -22.80 55.39 -9.94
C VAL A 341 -22.00 54.90 -11.15
N PHE A 342 -20.83 55.48 -11.36
CA PHE A 342 -19.86 55.04 -12.34
C PHE A 342 -18.83 54.14 -11.67
N VAL A 343 -18.74 52.91 -12.14
CA VAL A 343 -17.69 51.96 -11.75
C VAL A 343 -16.73 51.86 -12.91
N CYS A 344 -15.62 52.58 -12.80
CA CYS A 344 -14.65 52.80 -13.87
C CYS A 344 -13.39 51.96 -13.68
N GLU A 345 -12.68 51.71 -14.78
CA GLU A 345 -11.42 50.94 -14.78
C GLU A 345 -11.55 49.51 -14.28
N SER A 346 -12.72 48.88 -14.48
CA SER A 346 -12.91 47.46 -14.20
C SER A 346 -11.85 46.59 -14.89
N LEU A 347 -11.42 45.53 -14.20
CA LEU A 347 -10.50 44.53 -14.72
C LEU A 347 -11.03 43.85 -16.00
N ASP A 348 -10.09 43.40 -16.83
CA ASP A 348 -10.40 42.54 -17.97
C ASP A 348 -10.87 41.15 -17.52
N GLU A 349 -11.49 40.41 -18.44
CA GLU A 349 -12.09 39.11 -18.17
C GLU A 349 -11.13 38.08 -17.57
N ALA A 350 -9.89 38.02 -18.07
CA ALA A 350 -8.89 37.08 -17.59
C ALA A 350 -8.52 37.35 -16.12
N LYS A 351 -8.43 38.63 -15.73
CA LYS A 351 -8.19 39.02 -14.34
C LYS A 351 -9.43 38.82 -13.46
N MET A 352 -10.64 39.00 -14.00
CA MET A 352 -11.88 38.70 -13.28
C MET A 352 -12.02 37.19 -12.99
N ILE A 353 -11.53 36.30 -13.86
CA ILE A 353 -11.43 34.84 -13.55
C ILE A 353 -10.63 34.62 -12.28
N LYS A 354 -9.44 35.22 -12.19
CA LYS A 354 -8.58 35.06 -11.00
C LYS A 354 -9.29 35.57 -9.74
N LYS A 355 -9.97 36.72 -9.83
CA LYS A 355 -10.73 37.31 -8.72
C LYS A 355 -11.94 36.49 -8.29
N SER A 356 -12.59 35.79 -9.22
CA SER A 356 -13.70 34.88 -8.91
C SER A 356 -13.19 33.59 -8.26
N VAL A 357 -12.10 33.01 -8.76
CA VAL A 357 -11.40 31.86 -8.15
C VAL A 357 -10.95 32.16 -6.71
N GLU A 358 -10.40 33.35 -6.46
CA GLU A 358 -10.02 33.82 -5.11
C GLU A 358 -11.20 33.86 -4.13
N ARG A 359 -12.44 34.03 -4.61
CA ARG A 359 -13.65 34.15 -3.81
C ARG A 359 -14.41 32.85 -3.58
N ILE A 360 -14.09 31.81 -4.34
CA ILE A 360 -14.65 30.48 -4.13
C ILE A 360 -14.13 29.96 -2.77
N PRO A 361 -15.01 29.41 -1.91
CA PRO A 361 -14.63 28.92 -0.58
C PRO A 361 -13.44 27.97 -0.59
N LEU A 362 -12.63 28.00 0.48
CA LEU A 362 -11.41 27.20 0.61
C LEU A 362 -11.65 25.69 0.71
N TRP A 363 -12.87 25.27 1.03
CA TRP A 363 -13.26 23.87 1.00
C TRP A 363 -13.48 23.35 -0.42
N VAL A 364 -13.47 24.19 -1.46
CA VAL A 364 -13.46 23.73 -2.86
C VAL A 364 -12.01 23.48 -3.28
N LEU A 365 -11.67 22.23 -3.62
CA LEU A 365 -10.31 21.85 -4.00
C LEU A 365 -9.93 22.37 -5.40
N ASP A 366 -10.74 22.07 -6.41
CA ASP A 366 -10.57 22.56 -7.78
C ASP A 366 -11.43 23.81 -8.01
N ARG A 367 -10.91 24.95 -7.56
CA ARG A 367 -11.60 26.24 -7.70
C ARG A 367 -11.67 26.69 -9.15
N ASP A 368 -10.73 26.30 -10.01
CA ASP A 368 -10.71 26.67 -11.42
C ASP A 368 -11.79 25.93 -12.23
N ALA A 369 -11.95 24.62 -12.02
CA ALA A 369 -13.03 23.85 -12.62
C ALA A 369 -14.40 24.31 -12.09
N THR A 370 -14.51 24.55 -10.78
CA THR A 370 -15.73 25.09 -10.15
C THR A 370 -16.11 26.44 -10.75
N ASN A 371 -15.12 27.31 -10.95
CA ASN A 371 -15.33 28.61 -11.58
C ASN A 371 -15.88 28.46 -13.01
N SER A 372 -15.38 27.48 -13.76
CA SER A 372 -15.83 27.19 -15.12
C SER A 372 -17.25 26.63 -15.16
N ASN A 373 -17.60 25.74 -14.24
CA ASN A 373 -18.97 25.21 -14.10
C ASN A 373 -19.95 26.31 -13.72
N PHE A 374 -19.58 27.17 -12.76
CA PHE A 374 -20.40 28.32 -12.39
C PHE A 374 -20.60 29.28 -13.57
N PHE A 375 -19.57 29.51 -14.38
CA PHE A 375 -19.73 30.31 -15.59
C PHE A 375 -20.76 29.69 -16.56
N PHE A 376 -20.75 28.37 -16.73
CA PHE A 376 -21.73 27.66 -17.55
C PHE A 376 -23.15 27.72 -16.96
N ASP A 377 -23.30 27.50 -15.65
CA ASP A 377 -24.59 27.60 -14.96
C ASP A 377 -25.16 29.03 -15.03
N MET A 378 -24.30 30.04 -14.86
CA MET A 378 -24.65 31.45 -15.04
C MET A 378 -25.05 31.73 -16.49
N PHE A 379 -24.34 31.15 -17.47
CA PHE A 379 -24.68 31.29 -18.89
C PHE A 379 -26.07 30.71 -19.20
N GLU A 380 -26.39 29.52 -18.69
CA GLU A 380 -27.72 28.91 -18.81
C GLU A 380 -28.81 29.75 -18.13
N SER A 381 -28.49 30.39 -16.99
CA SER A 381 -29.43 31.25 -16.26
C SER A 381 -29.81 32.56 -16.98
N MET A 382 -29.06 32.97 -18.01
CA MET A 382 -29.44 34.09 -18.90
C MET A 382 -30.78 33.84 -19.61
N LYS A 383 -31.29 32.60 -19.64
CA LYS A 383 -32.64 32.26 -20.12
C LYS A 383 -33.77 32.66 -19.15
N ASN A 384 -33.61 33.77 -18.42
CA ASN A 384 -34.54 34.33 -17.43
C ASN A 384 -34.75 33.51 -16.14
N ILE A 385 -33.73 32.79 -15.65
CA ILE A 385 -33.81 32.06 -14.38
C ILE A 385 -33.09 32.87 -13.28
N PRO A 386 -33.80 33.40 -12.27
CA PRO A 386 -33.15 34.08 -11.15
C PRO A 386 -32.33 33.08 -10.32
N ILE A 387 -31.15 33.50 -9.87
CA ILE A 387 -30.31 32.70 -8.97
C ILE A 387 -30.47 33.26 -7.56
N GLU A 388 -31.07 32.45 -6.69
CA GLU A 388 -31.19 32.71 -5.26
C GLU A 388 -30.22 31.81 -4.49
N PHE A 389 -30.15 32.02 -3.17
CA PHE A 389 -29.27 31.25 -2.29
C PHE A 389 -29.46 29.72 -2.40
N LYS A 390 -30.70 29.25 -2.55
CA LYS A 390 -31.00 27.81 -2.67
C LYS A 390 -30.44 27.21 -3.97
N GLN A 391 -30.54 27.93 -5.08
CA GLN A 391 -30.01 27.52 -6.38
C GLN A 391 -28.48 27.52 -6.32
N LEU A 392 -27.86 28.52 -5.69
CA LEU A 392 -26.41 28.56 -5.51
C LEU A 392 -25.90 27.40 -4.65
N LYS A 393 -26.59 27.06 -3.54
CA LYS A 393 -26.32 25.83 -2.76
C LYS A 393 -26.41 24.58 -3.62
N THR A 394 -27.41 24.52 -4.50
CA THR A 394 -27.59 23.42 -5.43
C THR A 394 -26.43 23.33 -6.43
N MET A 395 -25.95 24.46 -6.96
CA MET A 395 -24.77 24.51 -7.84
C MET A 395 -23.52 23.97 -7.12
N PHE A 396 -23.28 24.41 -5.88
CA PHE A 396 -22.19 23.86 -5.05
C PHE A 396 -22.35 22.37 -4.72
N SER A 397 -23.58 21.86 -4.60
CA SER A 397 -23.83 20.42 -4.37
C SER A 397 -23.70 19.54 -5.62
N LYS A 398 -23.86 20.13 -6.83
CA LYS A 398 -23.80 19.44 -8.13
C LYS A 398 -22.39 19.32 -8.67
N ILE A 399 -21.54 20.30 -8.36
CA ILE A 399 -20.10 20.13 -8.53
C ILE A 399 -19.72 19.00 -7.59
N THR A 400 -19.21 17.90 -8.15
CA THR A 400 -18.89 16.64 -7.46
C THR A 400 -18.46 16.95 -6.03
N PRO A 401 -19.17 16.48 -4.99
CA PRO A 401 -18.93 16.87 -3.61
C PRO A 401 -17.44 16.76 -3.37
N ASN A 402 -16.78 17.92 -3.23
CA ASN A 402 -15.34 18.14 -3.10
C ASN A 402 -14.55 16.83 -3.16
N GLU A 403 -13.71 16.55 -4.17
CA GLU A 403 -12.88 15.33 -4.19
C GLU A 403 -12.21 15.02 -2.83
N SER A 404 -11.96 16.02 -1.98
CA SER A 404 -11.58 15.83 -0.57
C SER A 404 -12.67 15.18 0.27
N VAL A 405 -13.91 15.67 0.26
CA VAL A 405 -15.08 15.01 0.86
C VAL A 405 -15.29 13.64 0.23
N ASP A 406 -15.25 13.44 -1.09
CA ASP A 406 -15.38 12.10 -1.69
C ASP A 406 -14.20 11.16 -1.36
N LYS A 407 -12.96 11.65 -1.23
CA LYS A 407 -11.83 10.89 -0.67
C LYS A 407 -12.03 10.61 0.84
N LEU A 408 -12.77 11.45 1.56
CA LEU A 408 -13.04 11.35 3.00
C LEU A 408 -14.40 10.71 3.37
N THR A 409 -15.32 10.54 2.44
CA THR A 409 -16.61 9.82 2.59
C THR A 409 -16.51 8.47 1.89
N GLY A 410 -15.79 8.40 0.76
CA GLY A 410 -15.57 7.22 -0.04
C GLY A 410 -14.54 6.23 0.52
N THR A 411 -13.64 6.65 1.41
CA THR A 411 -12.63 5.76 2.04
C THR A 411 -13.03 5.30 3.46
N PRO A 412 -13.59 6.15 4.34
CA PRO A 412 -13.90 5.75 5.72
C PRO A 412 -15.20 4.97 5.89
N ASN A 413 -16.26 5.26 5.12
CA ASN A 413 -17.42 4.35 5.06
C ASN A 413 -17.02 3.02 4.40
N LYS A 414 -16.06 3.02 3.45
CA LYS A 414 -15.48 1.75 2.98
C LYS A 414 -14.77 1.00 4.10
N ASN A 415 -13.97 1.65 4.95
CA ASN A 415 -13.28 0.97 6.05
C ASN A 415 -14.26 0.42 7.10
N VAL A 416 -15.25 1.22 7.53
CA VAL A 416 -16.25 0.72 8.49
C VAL A 416 -17.13 -0.35 7.85
N ASN A 417 -17.54 -0.22 6.59
CA ASN A 417 -18.29 -1.25 5.87
C ASN A 417 -17.44 -2.51 5.64
N GLN A 418 -16.15 -2.37 5.37
CA GLN A 418 -15.19 -3.47 5.26
C GLN A 418 -15.03 -4.16 6.61
N TRP A 419 -14.87 -3.42 7.70
CA TRP A 419 -14.85 -4.00 9.05
C TRP A 419 -16.20 -4.61 9.44
N GLN A 420 -17.33 -4.06 8.97
CA GLN A 420 -18.64 -4.69 9.14
C GLN A 420 -18.77 -5.98 8.33
N GLN A 421 -18.04 -6.14 7.23
CA GLN A 421 -17.95 -7.41 6.51
C GLN A 421 -17.00 -8.39 7.22
N GLU A 422 -15.80 -7.94 7.59
CA GLU A 422 -14.75 -8.70 8.31
C GLU A 422 -15.27 -9.22 9.66
N TYR A 423 -15.97 -8.36 10.42
CA TYR A 423 -16.53 -8.64 11.75
C TYR A 423 -18.06 -8.63 11.74
N ARG A 424 -18.70 -9.18 10.71
CA ARG A 424 -20.18 -9.17 10.53
C ARG A 424 -20.97 -9.72 11.72
N ASN A 425 -20.33 -10.59 12.49
CA ASN A 425 -20.90 -11.26 13.65
C ASN A 425 -20.60 -10.54 14.99
N VAL A 426 -19.96 -9.37 14.96
CA VAL A 426 -19.77 -8.53 16.15
C VAL A 426 -20.93 -7.54 16.24
N ARG A 427 -22.08 -8.01 16.76
CA ARG A 427 -23.28 -7.17 17.02
C ARG A 427 -23.64 -7.15 18.48
N ILE A 428 -23.63 -5.97 19.10
CA ILE A 428 -23.93 -5.77 20.52
C ILE A 428 -25.44 -5.75 20.74
N LYS A 429 -25.91 -6.27 21.89
CA LYS A 429 -27.32 -6.18 22.30
C LYS A 429 -27.76 -4.71 22.41
N GLU A 430 -28.91 -4.39 21.84
CA GLU A 430 -29.42 -3.01 21.80
C GLU A 430 -29.61 -2.39 23.20
N GLU A 431 -30.05 -3.18 24.17
CA GLU A 431 -30.21 -2.76 25.57
C GLU A 431 -28.91 -2.19 26.15
N LEU A 432 -27.79 -2.87 25.93
CA LEU A 432 -26.47 -2.42 26.37
C LEU A 432 -26.02 -1.15 25.63
N LEU A 433 -26.30 -1.06 24.32
CA LEU A 433 -25.99 0.16 23.56
C LEU A 433 -26.76 1.37 24.07
N ARG A 434 -28.01 1.20 24.53
CA ARG A 434 -28.83 2.28 25.11
C ARG A 434 -28.35 2.74 26.48
N GLU A 435 -27.72 1.85 27.24
CA GLU A 435 -27.16 2.15 28.56
C GLU A 435 -25.88 3.00 28.50
N MET A 436 -25.14 2.91 27.38
CA MET A 436 -23.90 3.65 27.14
C MET A 436 -24.09 5.16 27.29
N GLU A 437 -23.10 5.82 27.91
CA GLU A 437 -23.06 7.29 27.94
C GLU A 437 -23.04 7.91 26.55
N LEU A 438 -22.36 7.26 25.60
CA LEU A 438 -22.35 7.68 24.20
C LEU A 438 -23.78 7.81 23.63
N TYR A 439 -24.66 6.83 23.88
CA TYR A 439 -26.04 6.86 23.39
C TYR A 439 -26.82 8.01 24.03
N LYS A 440 -26.68 8.19 25.35
CA LYS A 440 -27.29 9.31 26.09
C LYS A 440 -26.82 10.67 25.55
N CYS A 441 -25.54 10.83 25.24
CA CYS A 441 -25.00 12.06 24.62
C CYS A 441 -25.50 12.29 23.18
N ILE A 442 -25.76 11.22 22.43
CA ILE A 442 -26.33 11.33 21.08
C ILE A 442 -27.80 11.79 21.16
N GLU A 443 -28.58 11.25 22.11
CA GLU A 443 -29.99 11.63 22.31
C GLU A 443 -30.17 13.02 22.92
N ASP A 444 -29.22 13.51 23.73
CA ASP A 444 -29.30 14.83 24.34
C ASP A 444 -29.36 15.94 23.26
N LYS A 445 -30.42 16.75 23.31
CA LYS A 445 -30.66 17.90 22.43
C LYS A 445 -30.71 19.17 23.27
N PRO A 446 -29.81 20.15 23.06
CA PRO A 446 -28.88 20.29 21.93
C PRO A 446 -27.44 19.94 22.30
N PHE A 447 -27.02 18.68 22.26
CA PHE A 447 -25.59 18.39 22.40
C PHE A 447 -24.81 19.00 21.23
N VAL A 448 -23.90 19.92 21.52
CA VAL A 448 -22.92 20.50 20.59
C VAL A 448 -21.57 20.41 21.28
N GLY A 449 -20.61 19.72 20.67
CA GLY A 449 -19.30 19.51 21.30
C GLY A 449 -18.67 18.16 20.96
N VAL A 450 -17.70 17.78 21.78
CA VAL A 450 -16.87 16.59 21.58
C VAL A 450 -17.14 15.59 22.69
N TYR A 451 -17.52 14.37 22.33
CA TYR A 451 -17.55 13.20 23.21
C TYR A 451 -16.36 12.30 22.88
N THR A 452 -15.62 11.80 23.88
CA THR A 452 -14.48 10.92 23.66
C THR A 452 -14.84 9.51 24.09
N PHE A 453 -15.01 8.62 23.12
CA PHE A 453 -15.15 7.18 23.32
C PHE A 453 -13.78 6.54 23.48
N ARG A 454 -13.40 6.21 24.72
CA ARG A 454 -12.09 5.64 25.04
C ARG A 454 -12.14 4.12 24.96
N VAL A 455 -11.21 3.53 24.21
CA VAL A 455 -11.30 2.13 23.80
C VAL A 455 -10.25 1.25 24.45
N SER A 456 -10.70 0.18 25.10
CA SER A 456 -9.90 -0.97 25.55
C SER A 456 -9.98 -2.12 24.54
N THR A 457 -11.14 -2.27 23.90
CA THR A 457 -11.40 -3.10 22.72
C THR A 457 -10.73 -2.48 21.50
N GLY A 458 -9.92 -3.24 20.76
CA GLY A 458 -9.13 -2.72 19.64
C GLY A 458 -9.90 -1.76 18.71
N MET A 459 -9.18 -0.78 18.13
CA MET A 459 -9.77 0.36 17.41
C MET A 459 -10.84 -0.01 16.35
N LYS A 460 -10.67 -1.13 15.62
CA LYS A 460 -11.64 -1.61 14.62
C LYS A 460 -12.99 -1.95 15.25
N ILE A 461 -13.01 -2.82 16.26
CA ILE A 461 -14.24 -3.26 16.94
C ILE A 461 -14.93 -2.08 17.62
N SER A 462 -14.18 -1.21 18.27
CA SER A 462 -14.78 -0.05 18.91
C SER A 462 -15.41 0.93 17.92
N SER A 463 -14.85 1.04 16.71
CA SER A 463 -15.48 1.79 15.62
C SER A 463 -16.80 1.16 15.18
N LEU A 464 -16.90 -0.17 15.19
CA LEU A 464 -18.16 -0.89 14.91
C LEU A 464 -19.19 -0.68 16.01
N ILE A 465 -18.78 -0.65 17.28
CA ILE A 465 -19.68 -0.36 18.40
C ILE A 465 -20.25 1.05 18.27
N VAL A 466 -19.39 2.06 18.04
CA VAL A 466 -19.82 3.46 17.82
C VAL A 466 -20.78 3.56 16.63
N ALA A 467 -20.48 2.88 15.52
CA ALA A 467 -21.35 2.83 14.35
C ALA A 467 -22.72 2.20 14.66
N GLN A 468 -22.75 1.11 15.44
CA GLN A 468 -23.99 0.47 15.89
C GLN A 468 -24.81 1.40 16.81
N THR A 469 -24.17 2.10 17.75
CA THR A 469 -24.83 3.08 18.62
C THR A 469 -25.44 4.23 17.82
N LEU A 470 -24.71 4.77 16.84
CA LEU A 470 -25.19 5.85 15.97
C LEU A 470 -26.36 5.41 15.07
N ALA A 471 -26.29 4.18 14.55
CA ALA A 471 -27.38 3.58 13.78
C ALA A 471 -28.63 3.38 14.63
N LEU A 472 -28.48 2.89 15.87
CA LEU A 472 -29.60 2.71 16.81
C LEU A 472 -30.31 4.03 17.15
N ALA A 473 -29.55 5.13 17.24
CA ALA A 473 -30.09 6.47 17.47
C ALA A 473 -30.65 7.14 16.20
N ASN A 474 -30.70 6.45 15.05
CA ASN A 474 -31.05 7.00 13.73
C ASN A 474 -30.28 8.30 13.41
N CYS A 475 -29.00 8.34 13.78
CA CYS A 475 -28.17 9.52 13.64
C CYS A 475 -27.23 9.37 12.44
N PRO A 476 -27.47 10.08 11.31
CA PRO A 476 -26.52 10.07 10.21
C PRO A 476 -25.19 10.67 10.68
N TYR A 477 -24.08 10.05 10.27
CA TYR A 477 -22.74 10.43 10.71
C TYR A 477 -21.72 10.34 9.57
N LEU A 478 -20.63 11.08 9.71
CA LEU A 478 -19.43 10.97 8.87
C LEU A 478 -18.30 10.33 9.68
N PHE A 479 -17.69 9.25 9.18
CA PHE A 479 -16.55 8.61 9.84
C PHE A 479 -15.23 9.13 9.24
N LEU A 480 -14.21 9.39 10.05
CA LEU A 480 -12.88 9.83 9.62
C LEU A 480 -11.80 9.01 10.34
N ASP A 481 -10.85 8.43 9.60
CA ASP A 481 -9.68 7.75 10.19
C ASP A 481 -8.42 8.61 10.06
N SER A 482 -8.01 9.28 11.13
CA SER A 482 -6.87 10.21 11.10
C SER A 482 -5.52 9.53 10.87
N ARG A 483 -5.47 8.19 10.98
CA ARG A 483 -4.26 7.40 10.73
C ARG A 483 -4.01 7.13 9.25
N ALA A 484 -5.01 7.33 8.39
CA ALA A 484 -4.86 7.20 6.96
C ALA A 484 -3.74 8.11 6.45
N THR A 485 -2.87 7.60 5.58
CA THR A 485 -1.70 8.31 5.04
C THR A 485 -2.03 9.69 4.46
N VAL A 486 -3.22 9.82 3.84
CA VAL A 486 -3.72 11.07 3.25
C VAL A 486 -3.98 12.16 4.30
N LEU A 487 -4.34 11.79 5.54
CA LEU A 487 -4.73 12.71 6.61
C LEU A 487 -3.58 13.11 7.54
N LYS A 488 -2.54 12.28 7.65
CA LYS A 488 -1.50 12.38 8.70
C LYS A 488 -0.71 13.71 8.72
N GLN A 489 -0.52 14.37 7.57
CA GLN A 489 0.28 15.60 7.48
C GLN A 489 -0.56 16.90 7.53
N ASN A 490 -1.89 16.82 7.36
CA ASN A 490 -2.75 18.01 7.19
C ASN A 490 -4.12 17.88 7.90
N PHE A 491 -4.22 16.99 8.89
CA PHE A 491 -5.50 16.60 9.51
C PHE A 491 -6.38 17.78 9.93
N LEU A 492 -5.86 18.74 10.68
CA LEU A 492 -6.63 19.90 11.16
C LEU A 492 -7.15 20.79 10.02
N ARG A 493 -6.31 21.03 9.00
CA ARG A 493 -6.72 21.79 7.81
C ARG A 493 -7.86 21.09 7.08
N ILE A 494 -7.75 19.77 6.93
CA ILE A 494 -8.76 18.96 6.25
C ILE A 494 -10.05 18.88 7.08
N LEU A 495 -9.94 18.69 8.39
CA LEU A 495 -11.08 18.69 9.31
C LEU A 495 -11.83 20.02 9.25
N HIS A 496 -11.12 21.15 9.25
CA HIS A 496 -11.72 22.47 9.06
C HIS A 496 -12.51 22.55 7.75
N GLN A 497 -11.90 22.13 6.63
CA GLN A 497 -12.57 22.14 5.32
C GLN A 497 -13.83 21.27 5.29
N VAL A 498 -13.81 20.10 5.93
CA VAL A 498 -14.98 19.19 6.02
C VAL A 498 -16.08 19.81 6.87
N MET A 499 -15.74 20.36 8.04
CA MET A 499 -16.72 20.97 8.93
C MET A 499 -17.35 22.23 8.33
N GLU A 500 -16.55 23.05 7.64
CA GLU A 500 -17.01 24.23 6.91
C GLU A 500 -17.96 23.84 5.77
N PHE A 501 -17.62 22.81 4.99
CA PHE A 501 -18.51 22.27 3.95
C PHE A 501 -19.81 21.71 4.53
N MET A 502 -19.75 20.99 5.64
CA MET A 502 -20.93 20.46 6.32
C MET A 502 -21.81 21.56 6.90
N ALA A 503 -21.24 22.65 7.40
CA ALA A 503 -22.01 23.81 7.87
C ALA A 503 -22.65 24.59 6.71
N ASP A 504 -21.93 24.76 5.61
CA ASP A 504 -22.36 25.58 4.48
C ASP A 504 -23.37 24.86 3.57
N VAL A 505 -23.09 23.60 3.18
CA VAL A 505 -23.84 22.85 2.16
C VAL A 505 -24.71 21.75 2.78
N ASN A 506 -24.19 21.04 3.79
CA ASN A 506 -24.78 19.87 4.46
C ASN A 506 -25.55 18.90 3.53
N PRO A 507 -24.92 18.34 2.48
CA PRO A 507 -25.64 17.49 1.51
C PRO A 507 -26.17 16.20 2.14
N PHE A 508 -25.59 15.74 3.25
CA PHE A 508 -25.92 14.48 3.91
C PHE A 508 -26.93 14.62 5.04
N ASN A 509 -27.35 15.85 5.38
CA ASN A 509 -28.16 16.15 6.56
C ASN A 509 -27.54 15.57 7.85
N THR A 510 -26.21 15.58 7.93
CA THR A 510 -25.39 14.93 8.95
C THR A 510 -24.86 15.98 9.92
N ASN A 511 -25.05 15.77 11.23
CA ASN A 511 -24.55 16.69 12.27
C ASN A 511 -23.52 16.03 13.21
N VAL A 512 -23.11 14.79 12.92
CA VAL A 512 -22.16 14.02 13.73
C VAL A 512 -20.94 13.61 12.91
N ILE A 513 -19.75 13.83 13.46
CA ILE A 513 -18.49 13.34 12.89
C ILE A 513 -17.84 12.38 13.90
N ALA A 514 -17.64 11.11 13.52
CA ALA A 514 -16.88 10.15 14.29
C ALA A 514 -15.44 10.11 13.77
N ILE A 515 -14.45 10.34 14.64
CA ILE A 515 -13.04 10.45 14.27
C ILE A 515 -12.23 9.41 15.05
N LEU A 516 -11.57 8.51 14.32
CA LEU A 516 -10.65 7.53 14.86
C LEU A 516 -9.22 8.06 14.87
N GLY A 517 -8.55 8.05 16.03
CA GLY A 517 -7.17 8.54 16.14
C GLY A 517 -6.63 8.62 17.56
N GLN A 518 -5.36 9.02 17.68
CA GLN A 518 -4.77 9.49 18.93
C GLN A 518 -4.30 10.93 18.71
N PHE A 519 -4.75 11.84 19.58
CA PHE A 519 -4.52 13.28 19.41
C PHE A 519 -3.82 13.89 20.62
N GLU A 520 -2.79 14.69 20.35
CA GLU A 520 -2.16 15.51 21.39
C GLU A 520 -3.14 16.54 21.97
N HIS A 521 -2.88 16.99 23.20
CA HIS A 521 -3.74 17.95 23.90
C HIS A 521 -4.04 19.22 23.08
N LYS A 522 -3.05 19.73 22.32
CA LYS A 522 -3.22 20.91 21.46
C LYS A 522 -4.26 20.67 20.36
N ILE A 523 -4.15 19.53 19.66
CA ILE A 523 -5.07 19.14 18.57
C ILE A 523 -6.48 18.92 19.13
N ASN A 524 -6.60 18.24 20.27
CA ASN A 524 -7.89 18.01 20.92
C ASN A 524 -8.61 19.31 21.34
N LYS A 525 -7.86 20.33 21.79
CA LYS A 525 -8.43 21.66 22.08
C LYS A 525 -8.95 22.34 20.82
N GLU A 526 -8.25 22.18 19.71
CA GLU A 526 -8.62 22.76 18.42
C GLU A 526 -9.88 22.09 17.85
N ILE A 527 -9.96 20.75 17.89
CA ILE A 527 -11.17 19.99 17.50
C ILE A 527 -12.39 20.47 18.31
N LYS A 528 -12.23 20.66 19.64
CA LYS A 528 -13.31 21.19 20.49
C LYS A 528 -13.74 22.60 20.09
N SER A 529 -12.79 23.46 19.75
CA SER A 529 -13.06 24.81 19.27
C SER A 529 -13.84 24.79 17.95
N LEU A 530 -13.42 23.95 17.00
CA LEU A 530 -14.09 23.80 15.70
C LEU A 530 -15.50 23.21 15.86
N ALA A 531 -15.69 22.20 16.72
CA ALA A 531 -16.99 21.59 16.98
C ALA A 531 -18.00 22.63 17.48
N LYS A 532 -17.56 23.50 18.40
CA LYS A 532 -18.37 24.59 18.92
C LYS A 532 -18.64 25.66 17.86
N TYR A 533 -17.63 26.04 17.08
CA TYR A 533 -17.74 27.06 16.03
C TYR A 533 -18.76 26.66 14.96
N TYR A 534 -18.66 25.44 14.44
CA TYR A 534 -19.56 24.92 13.40
C TYR A 534 -20.85 24.29 13.94
N ARG A 535 -21.04 24.26 15.28
CA ARG A 535 -22.19 23.64 15.96
C ARG A 535 -22.42 22.16 15.60
N LEU A 536 -21.34 21.39 15.47
CA LEU A 536 -21.36 19.96 15.15
C LEU A 536 -21.09 19.09 16.38
N LYS A 537 -21.64 17.86 16.39
CA LYS A 537 -21.30 16.83 17.36
C LYS A 537 -20.07 16.06 16.84
N ILE A 538 -19.05 15.88 17.67
CA ILE A 538 -17.88 15.06 17.32
C ILE A 538 -17.74 13.92 18.31
N ILE A 539 -17.51 12.70 17.82
CA ILE A 539 -17.18 11.53 18.61
C ILE A 539 -15.72 11.17 18.32
N LEU A 540 -14.84 11.31 19.31
CA LEU A 540 -13.44 10.89 19.20
C LEU A 540 -13.31 9.45 19.68
N ILE A 541 -12.73 8.58 18.86
CA ILE A 541 -12.45 7.17 19.20
C ILE A 541 -10.95 7.07 19.47
N GLU A 542 -10.58 7.05 20.75
CA GLU A 542 -9.18 7.10 21.20
C GLU A 542 -8.79 5.83 21.99
N LYS A 543 -7.59 5.31 21.75
CA LYS A 543 -7.06 4.16 22.52
C LYS A 543 -6.63 4.61 23.92
N LEU A 544 -6.94 3.82 24.93
CA LEU A 544 -6.48 4.03 26.31
C LEU A 544 -4.96 3.87 26.45
N ASP A 545 -4.32 4.85 27.07
CA ASP A 545 -2.97 4.72 27.60
C ASP A 545 -3.03 4.00 28.96
N GLY A 546 -2.12 3.05 29.19
CA GLY A 546 -2.20 1.98 30.21
C GLY A 546 -2.33 2.38 31.70
N ASN A 547 -2.53 3.65 32.03
CA ASN A 547 -2.73 4.16 33.39
C ASN A 547 -4.18 4.61 33.69
N ARG A 548 -5.14 4.38 32.79
CA ARG A 548 -6.56 4.75 33.01
C ARG A 548 -7.45 3.51 32.88
N THR A 549 -8.34 3.31 33.86
CA THR A 549 -9.41 2.31 33.80
C THR A 549 -10.39 2.69 32.68
N SER A 550 -10.71 1.75 31.78
CA SER A 550 -11.71 1.99 30.73
C SER A 550 -13.10 2.13 31.34
N GLU A 551 -13.91 3.07 30.85
CA GLU A 551 -15.31 3.23 31.26
C GLU A 551 -16.20 2.13 30.65
N ASP A 552 -15.89 1.61 29.45
CA ASP A 552 -16.67 0.56 28.77
C ASP A 552 -15.78 -0.62 28.27
N VAL A 553 -15.91 -1.81 28.88
CA VAL A 553 -15.34 -3.07 28.36
C VAL A 553 -16.47 -3.94 27.82
N PHE A 554 -16.35 -4.38 26.57
CA PHE A 554 -17.30 -5.31 25.97
C PHE A 554 -16.76 -6.73 25.95
N TYR A 555 -17.63 -7.68 26.27
CA TYR A 555 -17.36 -9.12 26.31
C TYR A 555 -18.17 -9.87 25.26
N VAL A 556 -17.82 -11.13 25.01
CA VAL A 556 -18.51 -12.00 24.04
C VAL A 556 -19.99 -12.18 24.39
N HIS A 557 -20.36 -12.29 25.67
CA HIS A 557 -21.78 -12.40 26.08
C HIS A 557 -22.61 -11.12 25.86
N HIS A 558 -21.96 -9.97 25.57
CA HIS A 558 -22.65 -8.74 25.16
C HIS A 558 -23.08 -8.78 23.69
N LEU A 559 -22.63 -9.78 22.92
CA LEU A 559 -23.12 -10.01 21.56
C LEU A 559 -24.58 -10.48 21.58
N THR A 560 -25.34 -10.13 20.54
CA THR A 560 -26.69 -10.70 20.33
C THR A 560 -26.62 -12.21 20.12
N ASP A 561 -27.65 -12.95 20.54
CA ASP A 561 -27.67 -14.41 20.43
C ASP A 561 -27.55 -14.89 18.98
N ASP A 562 -28.18 -14.19 18.03
CA ASP A 562 -28.07 -14.47 16.59
C ASP A 562 -26.63 -14.27 16.09
N ALA A 563 -25.97 -13.17 16.50
CA ALA A 563 -24.61 -12.87 16.07
C ALA A 563 -23.60 -13.86 16.67
N ARG A 564 -23.77 -14.24 17.94
CA ARG A 564 -22.97 -15.28 18.61
C ARG A 564 -23.18 -16.65 17.95
N LYS A 565 -24.42 -17.04 17.66
CA LYS A 565 -24.74 -18.27 16.93
C LYS A 565 -24.10 -18.27 15.54
N LYS A 566 -24.17 -17.16 14.79
CA LYS A 566 -23.54 -17.02 13.47
C LYS A 566 -22.02 -16.98 13.54
N LEU A 567 -21.42 -16.40 14.58
CA LEU A 567 -19.98 -16.44 14.83
C LEU A 567 -19.52 -17.91 14.89
N TYR A 568 -20.19 -18.73 15.69
CA TYR A 568 -19.86 -20.15 15.84
C TYR A 568 -20.24 -21.01 14.62
N GLN A 569 -21.23 -20.62 13.82
CA GLN A 569 -21.69 -21.38 12.65
C GLN A 569 -20.96 -21.02 11.34
N GLN A 570 -20.63 -19.75 11.13
CA GLN A 570 -20.12 -19.26 9.84
C GLN A 570 -18.60 -19.01 9.83
N GLN A 571 -17.99 -18.81 10.99
CA GLN A 571 -16.54 -18.77 11.20
C GLN A 571 -16.20 -19.90 12.19
N SER A 572 -16.63 -21.13 11.87
CA SER A 572 -16.66 -22.21 12.86
C SER A 572 -15.28 -22.73 13.25
N VAL A 573 -14.27 -22.60 12.39
CA VAL A 573 -12.93 -23.21 12.57
C VAL A 573 -11.82 -22.20 12.29
N LEU A 574 -10.84 -22.13 13.19
CA LEU A 574 -9.59 -21.39 13.08
C LEU A 574 -8.43 -22.37 12.84
N TYR A 575 -7.31 -21.91 12.27
CA TYR A 575 -6.10 -22.73 12.06
C TYR A 575 -4.85 -22.18 12.77
N PRO A 576 -4.91 -21.86 14.08
CA PRO A 576 -3.74 -21.35 14.79
C PRO A 576 -2.66 -22.42 14.91
N PHE A 577 -1.40 -22.02 14.75
CA PHE A 577 -0.22 -22.86 14.98
C PHE A 577 -0.21 -24.20 14.22
N GLY A 578 -0.87 -24.26 13.05
CA GLY A 578 -0.88 -25.44 12.18
C GLY A 578 -1.84 -26.55 12.59
N THR A 579 -2.86 -26.25 13.41
CA THR A 579 -3.94 -27.18 13.77
C THR A 579 -5.31 -26.49 13.73
N SER A 580 -6.37 -27.21 13.36
CA SER A 580 -7.74 -26.71 13.30
C SER A 580 -8.39 -26.68 14.69
N VAL A 581 -9.18 -25.66 15.01
CA VAL A 581 -9.93 -25.58 16.27
C VAL A 581 -11.23 -24.82 16.10
N ALA A 582 -12.31 -25.27 16.75
CA ALA A 582 -13.56 -24.54 16.67
C ALA A 582 -13.52 -23.27 17.52
N VAL A 583 -14.08 -22.17 17.03
CA VAL A 583 -14.10 -20.89 17.77
C VAL A 583 -14.78 -21.04 19.13
N ASN A 584 -15.85 -21.83 19.20
CA ASN A 584 -16.60 -22.08 20.43
C ASN A 584 -15.82 -22.88 21.50
N ASP A 585 -14.74 -23.58 21.12
CA ASP A 585 -13.94 -24.37 22.05
C ASP A 585 -12.85 -23.53 22.73
N ILE A 586 -12.49 -22.39 22.15
CA ILE A 586 -11.44 -21.49 22.67
C ILE A 586 -12.02 -20.20 23.26
N LEU A 587 -13.05 -19.65 22.62
CA LEU A 587 -13.65 -18.38 22.98
C LEU A 587 -14.69 -18.58 24.08
N ARG A 588 -14.56 -17.83 25.17
CA ARG A 588 -15.46 -17.85 26.33
C ARG A 588 -16.34 -16.61 26.35
N ASP A 589 -17.48 -16.69 27.04
CA ASP A 589 -18.45 -15.60 27.14
C ASP A 589 -17.87 -14.37 27.87
N GLU A 590 -16.94 -14.58 28.79
CA GLU A 590 -16.23 -13.57 29.58
C GLU A 590 -14.99 -13.01 28.86
N ASP A 591 -14.67 -13.49 27.66
CA ASP A 591 -13.55 -12.94 26.90
C ASP A 591 -13.91 -11.55 26.36
N SER A 592 -12.94 -10.63 26.38
CA SER A 592 -13.15 -9.30 25.80
C SER A 592 -13.32 -9.37 24.28
N LEU A 593 -14.11 -8.48 23.71
CA LEU A 593 -14.20 -8.37 22.25
C LEU A 593 -12.85 -7.96 21.63
N SER A 594 -11.94 -7.36 22.40
CA SER A 594 -10.55 -7.09 21.97
C SER A 594 -9.80 -8.38 21.65
N TYR A 595 -9.98 -9.39 22.51
CA TYR A 595 -9.41 -10.71 22.35
C TYR A 595 -10.03 -11.43 21.14
N LEU A 596 -11.36 -11.42 21.04
CA LEU A 596 -12.09 -11.94 19.88
C LEU A 596 -11.57 -11.34 18.57
N GLY A 597 -11.45 -10.01 18.51
CA GLY A 597 -10.96 -9.31 17.33
C GLY A 597 -9.61 -9.84 16.87
N LYS A 598 -8.65 -9.95 17.80
CA LYS A 598 -7.29 -10.44 17.50
C LYS A 598 -7.28 -11.91 17.07
N ILE A 599 -8.13 -12.76 17.64
CA ILE A 599 -8.24 -14.17 17.22
C ILE A 599 -8.78 -14.24 15.79
N LEU A 600 -9.83 -13.48 15.47
CA LEU A 600 -10.41 -13.46 14.13
C LEU A 600 -9.42 -12.92 13.10
N THR A 601 -8.69 -11.84 13.40
CA THR A 601 -7.67 -11.32 12.47
C THR A 601 -6.52 -12.31 12.27
N LYS A 602 -6.05 -12.99 13.34
CA LYS A 602 -5.03 -14.06 13.24
C LYS A 602 -5.52 -15.29 12.49
N GLY A 603 -6.83 -15.55 12.47
CA GLY A 603 -7.45 -16.65 11.74
C GLY A 603 -7.52 -16.42 10.22
N ASP A 604 -7.69 -15.16 9.80
CA ASP A 604 -7.80 -14.76 8.38
C ASP A 604 -6.46 -14.31 7.77
N GLU A 605 -5.56 -13.74 8.57
CA GLU A 605 -4.21 -13.33 8.18
C GLU A 605 -3.18 -14.02 9.09
N ALA A 606 -2.80 -15.25 8.74
CA ALA A 606 -1.61 -15.86 9.32
C ALA A 606 -0.39 -15.00 8.90
N ASP A 607 0.11 -14.21 9.85
CA ASP A 607 1.30 -13.37 9.75
C ASP A 607 2.41 -14.13 8.98
N ASP A 608 3.06 -13.51 7.98
CA ASP A 608 4.04 -14.19 7.10
C ASP A 608 5.10 -14.99 7.90
N LYS A 609 5.42 -14.51 9.11
CA LYS A 609 6.37 -15.15 10.05
C LYS A 609 5.84 -16.38 10.80
N GLU A 610 4.53 -16.49 11.05
CA GLU A 610 3.90 -17.69 11.64
C GLU A 610 3.73 -18.77 10.56
N ASN A 611 3.44 -18.38 9.30
CA ASN A 611 3.44 -19.29 8.16
C ASN A 611 4.82 -19.96 7.97
N GLU A 612 5.93 -19.23 8.11
CA GLU A 612 7.29 -19.78 8.05
C GLU A 612 7.57 -20.90 9.07
N ARG A 613 6.84 -20.92 10.20
CA ARG A 613 7.05 -21.87 11.31
C ARG A 613 6.22 -23.14 11.20
N SER A 614 5.19 -23.14 10.37
CA SER A 614 4.32 -24.30 10.16
C SER A 614 5.10 -25.48 9.57
N ASN A 615 4.75 -26.70 10.00
CA ASN A 615 5.25 -27.93 9.40
C ASN A 615 5.07 -27.93 7.87
N ILE A 616 3.95 -27.35 7.39
CA ILE A 616 3.62 -27.24 5.96
C ILE A 616 4.68 -26.43 5.23
N TYR A 617 5.01 -25.23 5.73
CA TYR A 617 6.01 -24.37 5.12
C TYR A 617 7.40 -25.01 5.11
N GLN A 618 7.80 -25.64 6.23
CA GLN A 618 9.09 -26.34 6.29
C GLN A 618 9.19 -27.45 5.25
N PHE A 619 8.09 -28.16 4.98
CA PHE A 619 8.06 -29.16 3.92
C PHE A 619 8.01 -28.53 2.53
N GLU A 620 7.23 -27.47 2.28
CA GLU A 620 7.19 -26.79 0.98
C GLU A 620 8.59 -26.28 0.57
N ALA A 621 9.41 -25.84 1.52
CA ALA A 621 10.82 -25.50 1.27
C ALA A 621 11.69 -26.72 0.87
N LEU A 622 11.36 -27.91 1.36
CA LEU A 622 12.08 -29.17 1.10
C LEU A 622 11.57 -29.90 -0.15
N LYS A 623 10.29 -29.75 -0.46
CA LYS A 623 9.50 -30.47 -1.48
C LYS A 623 10.15 -30.48 -2.88
N PRO A 624 10.78 -29.40 -3.37
CA PRO A 624 11.42 -29.40 -4.69
C PRO A 624 12.54 -30.44 -4.82
N ARG A 625 13.13 -30.91 -3.71
CA ARG A 625 14.23 -31.89 -3.70
C ARG A 625 13.92 -33.15 -2.88
N TYR A 626 12.73 -33.24 -2.29
CA TYR A 626 12.33 -34.38 -1.46
C TYR A 626 12.02 -35.61 -2.32
N VAL A 627 12.52 -36.77 -1.89
CA VAL A 627 12.20 -38.08 -2.48
C VAL A 627 11.62 -38.98 -1.39
N SER A 628 10.48 -39.61 -1.69
CA SER A 628 9.72 -40.50 -0.82
C SER A 628 10.65 -41.57 -0.25
N ARG A 629 10.51 -41.84 1.04
CA ARG A 629 11.34 -42.81 1.74
C ARG A 629 10.54 -44.08 2.01
N THR A 630 11.17 -45.21 1.75
CA THR A 630 10.68 -46.50 2.22
C THR A 630 11.24 -46.77 3.61
N ILE A 631 10.39 -47.20 4.53
CA ILE A 631 10.76 -47.62 5.88
C ILE A 631 10.67 -49.15 5.99
N VAL A 632 11.56 -49.75 6.78
CA VAL A 632 11.53 -51.18 7.11
C VAL A 632 11.84 -51.38 8.60
N PRO A 633 11.39 -52.47 9.24
CA PRO A 633 11.74 -52.76 10.64
C PRO A 633 13.26 -52.76 10.84
N TYR A 634 13.75 -52.24 11.97
CA TYR A 634 15.18 -52.00 12.23
C TYR A 634 16.04 -53.27 12.08
N ASN A 635 15.54 -54.42 12.54
CA ASN A 635 16.24 -55.70 12.47
C ASN A 635 16.24 -56.33 11.06
N THR A 636 15.57 -55.70 10.09
CA THR A 636 15.58 -56.17 8.70
C THR A 636 16.97 -55.94 8.10
N ALA A 637 17.58 -57.00 7.56
CA ALA A 637 18.81 -56.88 6.79
C ALA A 637 18.57 -55.95 5.60
N LEU A 638 19.36 -54.88 5.51
CA LEU A 638 19.32 -54.02 4.33
C LEU A 638 19.93 -54.79 3.14
N PRO A 639 19.44 -54.57 1.90
CA PRO A 639 20.09 -55.11 0.72
C PRO A 639 21.57 -54.74 0.73
N SER A 640 22.45 -55.72 0.47
CA SER A 640 23.90 -55.54 0.43
C SER A 640 24.31 -54.43 -0.56
N ALA A 641 25.56 -53.96 -0.45
CA ALA A 641 26.20 -53.15 -1.50
C ALA A 641 25.99 -53.82 -2.87
N LEU A 642 25.77 -52.99 -3.89
CA LEU A 642 25.30 -53.45 -5.19
C LEU A 642 26.33 -54.35 -5.90
N ASN A 643 25.87 -55.12 -6.88
CA ASN A 643 26.74 -55.71 -7.89
C ASN A 643 27.34 -54.56 -8.75
N GLU A 644 28.55 -54.73 -9.30
CA GLU A 644 29.23 -53.71 -10.12
C GLU A 644 28.36 -53.20 -11.29
N ASP A 645 27.44 -54.02 -11.80
CA ASP A 645 26.50 -53.69 -12.87
C ASP A 645 25.47 -52.58 -12.52
N ASP A 646 25.17 -52.35 -11.24
CA ASP A 646 24.21 -51.31 -10.83
C ASP A 646 24.86 -49.91 -10.68
N LEU A 647 26.20 -49.83 -10.68
CA LEU A 647 26.98 -48.60 -10.51
C LEU A 647 27.59 -48.08 -11.82
N SER A 648 27.55 -48.84 -12.92
CA SER A 648 28.14 -48.41 -14.19
C SER A 648 27.20 -47.49 -14.96
N THR A 649 27.68 -46.27 -15.21
CA THR A 649 27.05 -45.27 -16.09
C THR A 649 28.02 -44.96 -17.21
N ASP A 650 28.33 -45.97 -18.01
CA ASP A 650 29.17 -45.77 -19.17
C ASP A 650 28.39 -44.92 -20.18
N LEU A 651 28.78 -43.66 -20.29
CA LEU A 651 28.38 -42.77 -21.35
C LEU A 651 29.56 -42.69 -22.31
N ASN A 652 29.30 -42.96 -23.58
CA ASN A 652 30.33 -42.85 -24.61
C ASN A 652 30.31 -41.43 -25.18
N TYR A 653 31.46 -40.75 -25.12
CA TYR A 653 31.63 -39.38 -25.59
C TYR A 653 32.70 -39.30 -26.68
N PRO A 654 32.49 -38.53 -27.75
CA PRO A 654 33.55 -38.22 -28.71
C PRO A 654 34.65 -37.38 -28.03
N SER A 655 35.90 -37.84 -28.10
CA SER A 655 37.00 -37.33 -27.25
C SER A 655 37.72 -36.07 -27.78
N LYS A 656 37.33 -35.53 -28.94
CA LYS A 656 38.10 -34.50 -29.65
C LYS A 656 37.43 -33.13 -29.77
N ASP A 657 36.12 -33.02 -29.56
CA ASP A 657 35.37 -31.80 -29.85
C ASP A 657 35.31 -30.82 -28.66
N GLU A 658 35.24 -29.52 -28.93
CA GLU A 658 35.09 -28.47 -27.91
C GLU A 658 33.68 -28.40 -27.32
N GLU A 659 32.67 -28.75 -28.12
CA GLU A 659 31.28 -28.97 -27.72
C GLU A 659 30.77 -30.31 -28.26
N ILE A 660 30.07 -31.06 -27.42
CA ILE A 660 29.49 -32.37 -27.75
C ILE A 660 27.98 -32.24 -27.81
N SER A 661 27.36 -32.58 -28.93
CA SER A 661 25.90 -32.58 -29.07
C SER A 661 25.26 -33.70 -28.25
N PHE A 662 24.06 -33.46 -27.70
CA PHE A 662 23.29 -34.44 -26.95
C PHE A 662 23.01 -35.72 -27.78
N ASP A 663 22.85 -35.60 -29.10
CA ASP A 663 22.63 -36.74 -30.00
C ASP A 663 23.88 -37.63 -30.16
N GLN A 664 25.07 -37.08 -29.89
CA GLN A 664 26.33 -37.82 -29.89
C GLN A 664 26.57 -38.56 -28.57
N ILE A 665 25.79 -38.26 -27.52
CA ILE A 665 25.90 -38.91 -26.22
C ILE A 665 25.05 -40.18 -26.25
N SER A 666 25.73 -41.34 -26.35
CA SER A 666 25.05 -42.63 -26.36
C SER A 666 25.05 -43.29 -24.99
N PHE A 667 23.87 -43.79 -24.59
CA PHE A 667 23.68 -44.59 -23.38
C PHE A 667 24.18 -46.00 -23.62
N VAL A 668 25.26 -46.40 -22.93
CA VAL A 668 25.72 -47.80 -22.98
C VAL A 668 24.79 -48.69 -22.15
N ASN A 669 24.15 -48.16 -21.10
CA ASN A 669 23.23 -48.89 -20.23
C ASN A 669 21.74 -48.61 -20.56
N LYS A 670 21.06 -49.58 -21.20
CA LYS A 670 19.63 -49.49 -21.59
C LYS A 670 18.68 -49.42 -20.39
N ASN A 671 19.04 -49.99 -19.23
CA ASN A 671 18.19 -50.01 -18.04
C ASN A 671 18.05 -48.61 -17.44
N ILE A 672 19.12 -47.83 -17.39
CA ILE A 672 19.11 -46.44 -16.89
C ILE A 672 18.22 -45.57 -17.75
N ARG A 673 18.30 -45.70 -19.09
CA ARG A 673 17.42 -44.96 -20.02
C ARG A 673 15.95 -45.30 -19.80
N SER A 674 15.62 -46.59 -19.62
CA SER A 674 14.26 -47.04 -19.31
C SER A 674 13.75 -46.45 -17.98
N MET A 675 14.60 -46.42 -16.96
CA MET A 675 14.26 -45.86 -15.66
C MET A 675 14.03 -44.34 -15.72
N LEU A 676 14.87 -43.61 -16.45
CA LEU A 676 14.73 -42.17 -16.67
C LEU A 676 13.47 -41.82 -17.47
N ASN A 677 13.14 -42.60 -18.51
CA ASN A 677 11.86 -42.48 -19.22
C ASN A 677 10.69 -42.59 -18.23
N SER A 678 10.70 -43.63 -17.38
CA SER A 678 9.66 -43.83 -16.36
C SER A 678 9.60 -42.67 -15.35
N ILE A 679 10.74 -42.12 -14.92
CA ILE A 679 10.80 -41.01 -13.95
C ILE A 679 10.25 -39.71 -14.54
N ILE A 680 10.56 -39.40 -15.80
CA ILE A 680 10.10 -38.17 -16.47
C ILE A 680 8.60 -38.24 -16.78
N SER A 681 8.08 -39.44 -17.07
CA SER A 681 6.66 -39.65 -17.32
C SER A 681 5.82 -39.85 -16.05
N SER A 682 6.43 -40.09 -14.89
CA SER A 682 5.69 -40.32 -13.63
C SER A 682 5.43 -39.02 -12.86
N GLU A 683 4.21 -38.88 -12.37
CA GLU A 683 3.90 -37.93 -11.30
C GLU A 683 4.48 -38.42 -9.96
N ASP A 684 4.70 -37.47 -9.09
CA ASP A 684 5.46 -37.58 -7.87
C ASP A 684 4.52 -37.98 -6.71
N GLU A 685 4.46 -39.26 -6.35
CA GLU A 685 3.61 -39.73 -5.23
C GLU A 685 4.29 -39.54 -3.85
N PHE A 686 3.97 -38.45 -3.15
CA PHE A 686 4.35 -38.21 -1.74
C PHE A 686 3.16 -38.19 -0.78
N ASP A 687 1.94 -38.49 -1.23
CA ASP A 687 0.71 -38.20 -0.48
C ASP A 687 0.25 -39.32 0.46
N LYS A 688 0.79 -40.53 0.33
CA LYS A 688 0.32 -41.69 1.10
C LYS A 688 1.18 -41.93 2.33
N LEU A 689 0.53 -42.00 3.50
CA LEU A 689 1.16 -42.46 4.75
C LEU A 689 1.52 -43.96 4.62
N PRO A 690 2.72 -44.40 5.06
CA PRO A 690 3.09 -45.81 4.98
C PRO A 690 2.13 -46.68 5.80
N ASP A 691 1.77 -47.86 5.31
CA ASP A 691 0.82 -48.76 5.99
C ASP A 691 1.25 -49.12 7.42
N ALA A 692 2.58 -49.24 7.63
CA ALA A 692 3.17 -49.46 8.93
C ALA A 692 2.87 -48.34 9.96
N LEU A 693 2.63 -47.11 9.48
CA LEU A 693 2.35 -45.93 10.31
C LEU A 693 0.86 -45.55 10.34
N ARG A 694 -0.02 -46.24 9.59
CA ARG A 694 -1.46 -45.97 9.64
C ARG A 694 -2.02 -46.32 11.01
N HIS A 695 -2.67 -45.36 11.65
CA HIS A 695 -3.27 -45.50 12.97
C HIS A 695 -4.46 -46.48 12.96
N GLY A 696 -4.49 -47.39 13.93
CA GLY A 696 -5.62 -48.24 14.30
C GLY A 696 -5.58 -48.47 15.82
N ASP A 697 -6.72 -48.78 16.44
CA ASP A 697 -6.90 -48.75 17.90
C ASP A 697 -5.98 -49.71 18.70
N ASP A 698 -5.33 -50.68 18.03
CA ASP A 698 -4.45 -51.70 18.63
C ASP A 698 -2.94 -51.51 18.35
N LYS A 699 -2.49 -50.34 17.87
CA LYS A 699 -1.07 -50.13 17.50
C LYS A 699 -0.24 -49.40 18.57
N GLU A 700 1.07 -49.70 18.54
CA GLU A 700 2.10 -49.14 19.42
C GLU A 700 2.12 -47.60 19.43
N LYS A 701 2.48 -47.02 20.58
CA LYS A 701 2.45 -45.57 20.84
C LYS A 701 3.75 -44.84 20.46
N VAL A 702 4.87 -45.55 20.46
CA VAL A 702 6.21 -44.98 20.27
C VAL A 702 6.87 -45.58 19.03
N TYR A 703 7.28 -44.71 18.10
CA TYR A 703 7.90 -45.06 16.82
C TYR A 703 9.30 -44.46 16.77
N ILE A 704 10.31 -45.28 16.56
CA ILE A 704 11.72 -44.87 16.63
C ILE A 704 12.39 -45.10 15.27
N PHE A 705 12.88 -44.05 14.64
CA PHE A 705 13.66 -44.10 13.41
C PHE A 705 15.16 -44.09 13.74
N VAL A 706 15.79 -45.25 13.59
CA VAL A 706 17.20 -45.47 13.95
C VAL A 706 18.02 -45.68 12.68
N ASP A 707 18.95 -44.77 12.42
CA ASP A 707 19.91 -44.91 11.32
C ASP A 707 21.15 -44.04 11.53
N GLU A 708 22.18 -44.26 10.71
CA GLU A 708 23.37 -43.41 10.67
C GLU A 708 23.09 -41.96 10.23
N ALA A 709 24.07 -41.10 10.41
CA ALA A 709 23.99 -39.70 9.98
C ALA A 709 23.84 -39.59 8.45
N GLY A 710 23.01 -38.65 7.99
CA GLY A 710 22.86 -38.34 6.55
C GLY A 710 21.89 -39.23 5.77
N THR A 711 21.23 -40.20 6.42
CA THR A 711 20.20 -41.05 5.79
C THR A 711 18.88 -40.35 5.50
N GLY A 712 18.68 -39.12 5.98
CA GLY A 712 17.48 -38.31 5.70
C GLY A 712 16.37 -38.37 6.76
N LYS A 713 16.65 -38.82 7.99
CA LYS A 713 15.67 -38.89 9.10
C LYS A 713 14.90 -37.58 9.34
N SER A 714 15.61 -36.46 9.45
CA SER A 714 14.96 -35.17 9.72
C SER A 714 14.04 -34.73 8.59
N ALA A 715 14.49 -34.88 7.34
CA ALA A 715 13.67 -34.65 6.14
C ALA A 715 12.43 -35.56 6.10
N TYR A 716 12.57 -36.81 6.52
CA TYR A 716 11.45 -37.74 6.63
C TYR A 716 10.45 -37.32 7.70
N LEU A 717 10.90 -36.88 8.89
CA LEU A 717 10.03 -36.36 9.94
C LEU A 717 9.32 -35.06 9.52
N THR A 718 9.98 -34.16 8.78
CA THR A 718 9.34 -32.96 8.20
C THR A 718 8.21 -33.33 7.25
N TRP A 719 8.45 -34.30 6.36
CA TRP A 719 7.39 -34.80 5.49
C TRP A 719 6.27 -35.45 6.31
N LEU A 720 6.61 -36.33 7.25
CA LEU A 720 5.63 -37.06 8.05
C LEU A 720 4.73 -36.12 8.85
N SER A 721 5.27 -35.04 9.43
CA SER A 721 4.47 -34.08 10.19
C SER A 721 3.40 -33.43 9.32
N THR A 722 3.71 -33.06 8.08
CA THR A 722 2.71 -32.53 7.14
C THR A 722 1.65 -33.55 6.73
N ARG A 723 2.02 -34.83 6.57
CA ARG A 723 1.06 -35.87 6.18
C ARG A 723 0.10 -36.19 7.30
N LEU A 724 0.56 -36.19 8.54
CA LEU A 724 -0.30 -36.36 9.71
C LEU A 724 -1.29 -35.20 9.82
N SER A 725 -0.81 -33.95 9.70
CA SER A 725 -1.68 -32.77 9.68
C SER A 725 -2.68 -32.76 8.50
N ALA A 726 -2.32 -33.31 7.34
CA ALA A 726 -3.22 -33.41 6.20
C ALA A 726 -4.26 -34.55 6.33
N THR A 727 -3.96 -35.58 7.12
CA THR A 727 -4.88 -36.70 7.35
C THR A 727 -5.98 -36.33 8.35
N ASP A 728 -5.63 -35.53 9.36
CA ASP A 728 -6.54 -35.00 10.38
C ASP A 728 -6.00 -33.63 10.81
N ASP A 729 -6.64 -32.57 10.33
CA ASP A 729 -6.22 -31.19 10.58
C ASP A 729 -6.35 -30.77 12.04
N SER A 730 -7.13 -31.53 12.83
CA SER A 730 -7.33 -31.28 14.25
C SER A 730 -6.17 -31.79 15.11
N LEU A 731 -5.23 -32.55 14.53
CA LEU A 731 -4.02 -32.99 15.21
C LEU A 731 -3.07 -31.82 15.45
N TYR A 732 -2.54 -31.74 16.68
CA TYR A 732 -1.48 -30.81 17.01
C TYR A 732 -0.12 -31.50 16.93
N VAL A 733 0.55 -31.37 15.78
CA VAL A 733 1.81 -32.06 15.47
C VAL A 733 3.01 -31.20 15.90
N VAL A 734 3.54 -31.49 17.07
CA VAL A 734 4.66 -30.78 17.70
C VAL A 734 5.98 -31.44 17.28
N ARG A 735 6.69 -30.84 16.33
CA ARG A 735 8.01 -31.31 15.88
C ARG A 735 9.15 -30.51 16.53
N VAL A 736 9.91 -31.17 17.39
CA VAL A 736 11.02 -30.60 18.15
C VAL A 736 12.35 -31.10 17.59
N GLU A 737 13.20 -30.17 17.14
CA GLU A 737 14.61 -30.46 16.88
C GLU A 737 15.40 -30.44 18.19
N VAL A 738 15.72 -31.61 18.73
CA VAL A 738 16.24 -31.78 20.10
C VAL A 738 17.51 -30.95 20.34
N LEU A 739 18.38 -30.83 19.35
CA LEU A 739 19.61 -30.03 19.43
C LEU A 739 19.32 -28.56 19.77
N LYS A 740 18.31 -27.94 19.15
CA LYS A 740 17.92 -26.53 19.35
C LYS A 740 17.34 -26.27 20.74
N HIS A 741 16.85 -27.32 21.41
CA HIS A 741 16.27 -27.28 22.75
C HIS A 741 17.13 -27.98 23.81
N SER A 742 18.38 -28.33 23.49
CA SER A 742 19.32 -29.01 24.39
C SER A 742 19.50 -28.29 25.75
N ALA A 743 19.47 -26.95 25.75
CA ALA A 743 19.51 -26.14 26.97
C ALA A 743 18.32 -26.40 27.91
N ALA A 744 17.11 -26.62 27.36
CA ALA A 744 15.93 -26.94 28.15
C ALA A 744 16.06 -28.33 28.81
N PHE A 745 16.59 -29.31 28.08
CA PHE A 745 16.91 -30.63 28.65
C PHE A 745 17.97 -30.55 29.75
N ALA A 746 19.02 -29.73 29.55
CA ALA A 746 20.07 -29.53 30.54
C ALA A 746 19.55 -28.82 31.81
N GLN A 747 18.70 -27.81 31.67
CA GLN A 747 18.05 -27.14 32.80
C GLN A 747 17.16 -28.11 33.57
N LEU A 748 16.33 -28.88 32.87
CA LEU A 748 15.42 -29.83 33.50
C LEU A 748 16.21 -30.92 34.26
N SER A 749 17.30 -31.42 33.68
CA SER A 749 18.18 -32.40 34.33
C SER A 749 18.85 -31.87 35.61
N ARG A 750 19.13 -30.57 35.69
CA ARG A 750 19.71 -29.95 36.91
C ARG A 750 18.66 -29.75 38.00
N SER A 751 17.44 -29.36 37.60
CA SER A 751 16.35 -29.09 38.53
C SER A 751 15.72 -30.36 39.10
N HIS A 752 15.69 -31.45 38.34
CA HIS A 752 15.01 -32.71 38.72
C HIS A 752 15.88 -33.94 38.46
N PRO A 753 17.00 -34.13 39.17
CA PRO A 753 18.01 -35.14 38.82
C PRO A 753 17.55 -36.60 38.99
N ASN A 754 16.56 -36.88 39.86
CA ASN A 754 16.24 -38.24 40.28
C ASN A 754 14.91 -38.78 39.71
N ASP A 755 13.86 -37.95 39.64
CA ASP A 755 12.52 -38.34 39.21
C ASP A 755 11.80 -37.18 38.49
N ILE A 756 10.83 -37.50 37.63
CA ILE A 756 10.03 -36.55 36.84
C ILE A 756 8.55 -36.87 37.09
N ASP A 757 7.90 -36.04 37.89
CA ASP A 757 6.46 -36.14 38.13
C ASP A 757 5.64 -35.66 36.91
N ASP A 758 4.32 -35.86 36.96
CA ASP A 758 3.44 -35.50 35.85
C ASP A 758 3.45 -33.99 35.54
N ILE A 759 3.48 -33.14 36.56
CA ILE A 759 3.51 -31.69 36.38
C ILE A 759 4.83 -31.26 35.72
N THR A 760 5.97 -31.78 36.18
CA THR A 760 7.29 -31.49 35.63
C THR A 760 7.39 -31.94 34.17
N ALA A 761 6.85 -33.11 33.83
CA ALA A 761 6.79 -33.58 32.44
C ALA A 761 5.88 -32.68 31.58
N LEU A 762 4.68 -32.36 32.06
CA LEU A 762 3.71 -31.50 31.36
C LEU A 762 4.29 -30.11 31.09
N THR A 763 4.83 -29.47 32.13
CA THR A 763 5.43 -28.15 32.04
C THR A 763 6.63 -28.14 31.09
N PHE A 764 7.43 -29.21 31.08
CA PHE A 764 8.49 -29.37 30.09
C PHE A 764 7.96 -29.50 28.66
N LEU A 765 6.91 -30.29 28.44
CA LEU A 765 6.28 -30.40 27.12
C LEU A 765 5.80 -29.03 26.63
N TYR A 766 5.11 -28.28 27.50
CA TYR A 766 4.65 -26.93 27.15
C TYR A 766 5.81 -25.98 26.85
N ARG A 767 6.92 -26.04 27.59
CA ARG A 767 8.13 -25.27 27.27
C ARG A 767 8.69 -25.58 25.88
N LEU A 768 8.63 -26.84 25.44
CA LEU A 768 9.03 -27.21 24.08
C LEU A 768 8.08 -26.60 23.05
N VAL A 769 6.77 -26.67 23.27
CA VAL A 769 5.75 -26.07 22.40
C VAL A 769 5.93 -24.55 22.31
N TYR A 770 6.02 -23.87 23.45
CA TYR A 770 6.23 -22.43 23.53
C TYR A 770 7.52 -22.01 22.83
N GLY A 771 8.60 -22.78 23.01
CA GLY A 771 9.87 -22.56 22.32
C GLY A 771 9.70 -22.58 20.80
N LEU A 772 8.96 -23.55 20.25
CA LEU A 772 8.71 -23.60 18.81
C LEU A 772 7.92 -22.39 18.29
N GLN A 773 6.97 -21.88 19.08
CA GLN A 773 6.07 -20.80 18.65
C GLN A 773 6.66 -19.40 18.82
N TYR A 774 7.52 -19.18 19.83
CA TYR A 774 7.95 -17.83 20.19
C TYR A 774 9.48 -17.63 20.15
N VAL A 775 10.29 -18.69 20.22
CA VAL A 775 11.76 -18.60 20.39
C VAL A 775 12.50 -19.41 19.32
N ILE A 776 13.05 -18.75 18.29
CA ILE A 776 13.70 -19.44 17.16
C ILE A 776 14.94 -20.27 17.55
N ASN A 777 15.55 -20.04 18.70
CA ASN A 777 16.61 -20.88 19.26
C ASN A 777 16.91 -20.40 20.68
N ILE A 778 16.68 -21.24 21.70
CA ILE A 778 17.07 -20.92 23.09
C ILE A 778 18.59 -20.65 23.18
N THR A 779 19.38 -21.14 22.22
CA THR A 779 20.83 -20.95 22.09
C THR A 779 21.28 -19.71 21.30
N LYS A 780 20.43 -19.02 20.53
CA LYS A 780 20.88 -17.99 19.55
C LYS A 780 20.49 -16.54 19.85
N THR A 781 19.61 -16.27 20.82
CA THR A 781 19.19 -14.90 21.14
C THR A 781 19.90 -14.31 22.36
N ASN A 782 20.07 -12.99 22.33
CA ASN A 782 20.74 -12.15 23.34
C ASN A 782 20.36 -12.57 24.78
N PRO A 783 21.33 -12.83 25.69
CA PRO A 783 21.03 -13.28 27.05
C PRO A 783 20.04 -12.38 27.79
N ALA A 784 20.03 -11.06 27.54
CA ALA A 784 19.07 -10.13 28.15
C ALA A 784 17.62 -10.29 27.66
N GLY A 785 17.41 -10.67 26.39
CA GLY A 785 16.07 -10.97 25.84
C GLY A 785 15.51 -12.30 26.34
N ASN A 786 16.39 -13.29 26.53
CA ASN A 786 16.03 -14.59 27.08
C ASN A 786 15.56 -14.53 28.54
N TYR A 787 15.96 -13.54 29.35
CA TYR A 787 15.47 -13.44 30.73
C TYR A 787 13.99 -13.05 30.81
N LEU A 788 13.55 -12.04 30.05
CA LEU A 788 12.17 -11.56 30.09
C LEU A 788 11.19 -12.59 29.51
N GLU A 789 11.56 -13.25 28.41
CA GLU A 789 10.76 -14.33 27.81
C GLU A 789 10.73 -15.58 28.70
N ASN A 790 11.83 -15.92 29.39
CA ASN A 790 11.82 -17.02 30.36
C ASN A 790 11.01 -16.71 31.61
N GLU A 791 11.01 -15.47 32.12
CA GLU A 791 10.14 -15.07 33.23
C GLU A 791 8.66 -15.16 32.85
N GLN A 792 8.29 -14.69 31.65
CA GLN A 792 6.93 -14.84 31.14
C GLN A 792 6.55 -16.31 30.97
N LEU A 793 7.42 -17.13 30.37
CA LEU A 793 7.18 -18.57 30.25
C LEU A 793 7.03 -19.25 31.62
N ASN A 794 7.83 -18.86 32.61
CA ASN A 794 7.72 -19.39 33.97
C ASN A 794 6.36 -19.03 34.60
N LYS A 795 5.84 -17.82 34.38
CA LYS A 795 4.49 -17.43 34.82
C LYS A 795 3.41 -18.25 34.13
N ILE A 796 3.50 -18.43 32.81
CA ILE A 796 2.50 -19.19 32.03
C ILE A 796 2.46 -20.65 32.45
N VAL A 797 3.64 -21.25 32.64
CA VAL A 797 3.78 -22.65 33.06
C VAL A 797 3.15 -22.91 34.44
N GLN A 798 3.15 -21.92 35.34
CA GLN A 798 2.49 -22.02 36.65
C GLN A 798 0.96 -22.06 36.57
N LEU A 799 0.38 -21.68 35.44
CA LEU A 799 -1.07 -21.74 35.20
C LEU A 799 -1.56 -23.15 34.79
N LEU A 800 -0.63 -24.07 34.48
CA LEU A 800 -0.94 -25.43 34.04
C LEU A 800 -1.13 -26.35 35.25
N HIS A 801 -2.39 -26.59 35.63
CA HIS A 801 -2.73 -27.55 36.67
C HIS A 801 -3.16 -28.88 36.04
N LEU A 802 -2.74 -30.03 36.60
CA LEU A 802 -3.15 -31.35 36.12
C LEU A 802 -4.04 -32.04 37.16
N SER A 803 -5.25 -32.43 36.76
CA SER A 803 -6.18 -33.23 37.57
C SER A 803 -6.81 -34.32 36.69
N ASP A 804 -6.84 -35.56 37.20
CA ASP A 804 -7.41 -36.72 36.49
C ASP A 804 -6.90 -36.89 35.05
N GLY A 805 -5.61 -36.60 34.83
CA GLY A 805 -4.96 -36.68 33.52
C GLY A 805 -5.37 -35.58 32.52
N LYS A 806 -6.10 -34.55 32.97
CA LYS A 806 -6.49 -33.38 32.17
C LYS A 806 -5.86 -32.10 32.70
N ILE A 807 -5.52 -31.21 31.77
CA ILE A 807 -5.05 -29.87 32.07
C ILE A 807 -6.25 -29.00 32.42
N LEU A 808 -6.19 -28.34 33.57
CA LEU A 808 -7.10 -27.31 34.03
C LEU A 808 -6.39 -25.96 33.96
N LEU A 809 -7.10 -24.94 33.47
CA LEU A 809 -6.66 -23.56 33.48
C LEU A 809 -7.65 -22.76 34.33
N ASP A 810 -7.14 -22.06 35.34
CA ASP A 810 -7.93 -21.10 36.12
C ASP A 810 -8.02 -19.77 35.35
N GLU A 811 -9.25 -19.30 35.11
CA GLU A 811 -9.48 -18.09 34.34
C GLU A 811 -9.16 -16.80 35.09
N ASP A 812 -9.31 -16.79 36.41
CA ASP A 812 -8.95 -15.64 37.22
C ASP A 812 -7.43 -15.50 37.28
N GLU A 813 -6.70 -16.63 37.37
CA GLU A 813 -5.24 -16.65 37.24
C GLU A 813 -4.77 -16.23 35.84
N LEU A 814 -5.42 -16.72 34.76
CA LEU A 814 -5.13 -16.32 33.38
C LEU A 814 -5.32 -14.81 33.15
N LYS A 815 -6.38 -14.22 33.71
CA LYS A 815 -6.64 -12.78 33.64
C LYS A 815 -5.62 -11.99 34.46
N ALA A 816 -5.22 -12.48 35.63
CA ALA A 816 -4.21 -11.86 36.49
C ALA A 816 -2.79 -11.95 35.91
N ALA A 817 -2.52 -12.93 35.05
CA ALA A 817 -1.19 -13.19 34.48
C ALA A 817 -0.74 -12.20 33.38
N ASP A 818 -1.59 -11.24 32.98
CA ASP A 818 -1.31 -10.20 31.97
C ASP A 818 -0.75 -10.78 30.65
N LEU A 819 -1.37 -11.86 30.17
CA LEU A 819 -0.94 -12.55 28.96
C LEU A 819 -1.33 -11.78 27.70
N THR A 820 -0.46 -11.85 26.68
CA THR A 820 -0.85 -11.40 25.34
C THR A 820 -1.94 -12.31 24.77
N SER A 821 -2.76 -11.77 23.86
CA SER A 821 -3.82 -12.55 23.21
C SER A 821 -3.31 -13.76 22.43
N ALA A 822 -2.08 -13.72 21.92
CA ALA A 822 -1.46 -14.87 21.26
C ALA A 822 -1.10 -15.96 22.29
N GLN A 823 -0.55 -15.59 23.45
CA GLN A 823 -0.21 -16.52 24.53
C GLN A 823 -1.46 -17.15 25.14
N SER A 824 -2.52 -16.37 25.40
CA SER A 824 -3.79 -16.92 25.89
C SER A 824 -4.43 -17.90 24.89
N LEU A 825 -4.34 -17.61 23.58
CA LEU A 825 -4.81 -18.52 22.54
C LEU A 825 -4.00 -19.82 22.53
N GLU A 826 -2.67 -19.72 22.61
CA GLU A 826 -1.77 -20.88 22.56
C GLU A 826 -1.93 -21.80 23.77
N ILE A 827 -1.97 -21.26 25.01
CA ILE A 827 -2.14 -22.11 26.21
C ILE A 827 -3.51 -22.81 26.23
N ARG A 828 -4.60 -22.11 25.81
CA ARG A 828 -5.93 -22.71 25.69
C ARG A 828 -5.96 -23.79 24.60
N LEU A 829 -5.32 -23.54 23.46
CA LEU A 829 -5.17 -24.53 22.41
C LEU A 829 -4.40 -25.75 22.91
N PHE A 830 -3.27 -25.57 23.60
CA PHE A 830 -2.48 -26.64 24.16
C PHE A 830 -3.29 -27.47 25.17
N GLN A 831 -3.99 -26.81 26.10
CA GLN A 831 -4.89 -27.46 27.06
C GLN A 831 -5.93 -28.34 26.34
N MET A 832 -6.62 -27.76 25.36
CA MET A 832 -7.68 -28.44 24.60
C MET A 832 -7.12 -29.64 23.82
N LYS A 833 -6.04 -29.45 23.05
CA LYS A 833 -5.44 -30.51 22.23
C LYS A 833 -4.86 -31.65 23.07
N PHE A 834 -4.30 -31.34 24.24
CA PHE A 834 -3.87 -32.33 25.21
C PHE A 834 -5.08 -33.11 25.75
N ASN A 835 -6.10 -32.42 26.24
CA ASN A 835 -7.28 -33.05 26.84
C ASN A 835 -8.10 -33.89 25.85
N GLU A 836 -8.11 -33.52 24.57
CA GLU A 836 -8.77 -34.24 23.48
C GLU A 836 -7.95 -35.42 22.92
N ARG A 837 -6.76 -35.69 23.45
CA ARG A 837 -5.84 -36.72 22.95
C ARG A 837 -5.41 -36.50 21.49
N LYS A 838 -5.23 -35.23 21.08
CA LYS A 838 -4.89 -34.83 19.70
C LYS A 838 -3.44 -34.38 19.52
N LEU A 839 -2.60 -34.51 20.55
CA LEU A 839 -1.19 -34.10 20.49
C LEU A 839 -0.30 -35.22 19.94
N ILE A 840 0.51 -34.92 18.93
CA ILE A 840 1.57 -35.80 18.41
C ILE A 840 2.92 -35.14 18.68
N LEU A 841 3.84 -35.86 19.32
CA LEU A 841 5.18 -35.36 19.64
C LEU A 841 6.22 -36.02 18.72
N MET A 842 7.05 -35.21 18.07
CA MET A 842 8.20 -35.69 17.30
C MET A 842 9.51 -35.13 17.87
N LEU A 843 10.44 -35.99 18.23
CA LEU A 843 11.76 -35.65 18.74
C LEU A 843 12.82 -36.00 17.69
N ASP A 844 13.29 -34.99 16.96
CA ASP A 844 14.27 -35.13 15.88
C ASP A 844 15.70 -34.96 16.42
N GLY A 845 16.52 -36.01 16.29
CA GLY A 845 17.93 -36.01 16.70
C GLY A 845 18.13 -36.28 18.18
N PHE A 846 17.39 -37.23 18.76
CA PHE A 846 17.47 -37.54 20.20
C PHE A 846 18.90 -37.92 20.65
N ASP A 847 19.74 -38.44 19.75
CA ASP A 847 21.15 -38.75 20.05
C ASP A 847 21.98 -37.53 20.50
N THR A 848 21.54 -36.30 20.24
CA THR A 848 22.32 -35.10 20.55
C THR A 848 22.43 -34.79 22.04
N ILE A 849 21.60 -35.41 22.88
CA ILE A 849 21.63 -35.21 24.35
C ILE A 849 22.63 -36.14 25.07
N HIS A 850 23.18 -37.12 24.34
CA HIS A 850 24.13 -38.10 24.86
C HIS A 850 25.58 -37.56 24.84
N PRO A 851 26.44 -37.85 25.84
CA PRO A 851 26.18 -38.68 27.02
C PRO A 851 25.53 -37.93 28.19
N PHE A 852 25.71 -36.61 28.24
CA PHE A 852 25.58 -35.81 29.48
C PHE A 852 24.22 -35.85 30.17
N TYR A 853 23.11 -35.93 29.43
CA TYR A 853 21.77 -35.94 30.01
C TYR A 853 20.84 -36.97 29.32
N SER A 854 21.44 -38.02 28.75
CA SER A 854 20.72 -39.12 28.09
C SER A 854 19.79 -39.88 29.03
N ALA A 855 20.30 -40.38 30.15
CA ALA A 855 19.50 -41.12 31.15
C ALA A 855 18.27 -40.31 31.62
N PHE A 856 18.47 -39.00 31.83
CA PHE A 856 17.38 -38.09 32.18
C PHE A 856 16.39 -37.89 31.02
N GLY A 857 16.88 -37.68 29.80
CA GLY A 857 16.06 -37.56 28.60
C GLY A 857 15.18 -38.79 28.37
N PHE A 858 15.71 -40.00 28.56
CA PHE A 858 14.94 -41.25 28.46
C PHE A 858 13.81 -41.30 29.47
N LYS A 859 14.06 -40.96 30.74
CA LYS A 859 13.02 -40.86 31.78
C LYS A 859 11.94 -39.84 31.40
N CYS A 860 12.35 -38.67 30.92
CA CYS A 860 11.44 -37.59 30.54
C CYS A 860 10.52 -38.00 29.39
N VAL A 861 11.08 -38.55 28.32
CA VAL A 861 10.30 -38.98 27.15
C VAL A 861 9.43 -40.19 27.48
N ALA A 862 9.89 -41.11 28.32
CA ALA A 862 9.06 -42.21 28.83
C ALA A 862 7.86 -41.69 29.63
N LYS A 863 8.07 -40.67 30.49
CA LYS A 863 6.98 -40.03 31.24
C LYS A 863 6.00 -39.32 30.32
N LEU A 864 6.47 -38.57 29.33
CA LEU A 864 5.61 -37.95 28.31
C LEU A 864 4.80 -39.01 27.53
N ALA A 865 5.46 -40.08 27.09
CA ALA A 865 4.80 -41.18 26.39
C ALA A 865 3.78 -41.92 27.27
N SER A 866 3.85 -41.81 28.60
CA SER A 866 2.85 -42.40 29.50
C SER A 866 1.50 -41.66 29.51
N PHE A 867 1.48 -40.36 29.17
CA PHE A 867 0.22 -39.59 29.13
C PHE A 867 -0.72 -40.07 28.03
N GLU A 868 -1.91 -40.55 28.38
CA GLU A 868 -2.95 -40.91 27.41
C GLU A 868 -3.32 -39.75 26.46
N ALA A 869 -3.16 -38.52 26.94
CA ALA A 869 -3.31 -37.28 26.18
C ALA A 869 -2.36 -37.13 24.97
N ILE A 870 -1.19 -37.76 25.01
CA ILE A 870 -0.26 -37.77 23.86
C ILE A 870 -0.62 -38.97 22.99
N ARG A 871 -1.10 -38.73 21.78
CA ARG A 871 -1.57 -39.77 20.85
C ARG A 871 -0.44 -40.66 20.37
N THR A 872 0.68 -40.08 19.97
CA THR A 872 1.83 -40.81 19.39
C THR A 872 3.12 -40.04 19.60
N VAL A 873 4.22 -40.77 19.83
CA VAL A 873 5.57 -40.20 19.93
C VAL A 873 6.46 -40.77 18.83
N TYR A 874 7.05 -39.89 18.02
CA TYR A 874 8.06 -40.24 17.02
C TYR A 874 9.44 -39.77 17.48
N ILE A 875 10.45 -40.62 17.38
CA ILE A 875 11.82 -40.31 17.80
C ILE A 875 12.75 -40.61 16.62
N SER A 876 13.61 -39.67 16.24
CA SER A 876 14.74 -39.96 15.35
C SER A 876 16.04 -40.00 16.15
N THR A 877 16.89 -40.99 15.88
CA THR A 877 18.13 -41.20 16.61
C THR A 877 19.17 -41.95 15.79
N ARG A 878 20.38 -42.04 16.32
CA ARG A 878 21.48 -42.85 15.81
C ARG A 878 21.68 -44.07 16.73
N PRO A 879 22.26 -45.18 16.23
CA PRO A 879 22.36 -46.42 17.01
C PRO A 879 23.37 -46.41 18.18
N TYR A 880 24.04 -45.27 18.47
CA TYR A 880 25.17 -45.15 19.40
C TYR A 880 24.85 -45.61 20.83
N ASN A 881 25.20 -46.85 21.23
CA ASN A 881 25.09 -47.43 22.58
C ASN A 881 23.76 -47.22 23.33
N MET A 882 22.72 -46.71 22.66
CA MET A 882 21.43 -46.38 23.24
C MET A 882 20.36 -47.43 22.93
N MET A 883 20.64 -48.42 22.06
CA MET A 883 19.64 -49.39 21.65
C MET A 883 19.11 -50.23 22.81
N ALA A 884 19.99 -50.62 23.74
CA ALA A 884 19.59 -51.30 24.97
C ALA A 884 18.72 -50.40 25.86
N GLU A 885 19.09 -49.12 25.96
CA GLU A 885 18.34 -48.10 26.71
C GLU A 885 16.94 -47.90 26.10
N PHE A 886 16.82 -47.80 24.77
CA PHE A 886 15.53 -47.69 24.07
C PHE A 886 14.66 -48.93 24.29
N ALA A 887 15.23 -50.14 24.18
CA ALA A 887 14.49 -51.38 24.43
C ALA A 887 14.00 -51.47 25.89
N ARG A 888 14.78 -50.95 26.84
CA ARG A 888 14.44 -50.91 28.27
C ARG A 888 13.38 -49.86 28.59
N SER A 889 13.51 -48.65 28.04
CA SER A 889 12.61 -47.52 28.31
C SER A 889 11.29 -47.58 27.53
N PHE A 890 11.28 -48.23 26.36
CA PHE A 890 10.13 -48.32 25.47
C PHE A 890 9.94 -49.75 24.95
N PRO A 891 9.51 -50.70 25.81
CA PRO A 891 9.42 -52.11 25.44
C PRO A 891 8.39 -52.40 24.34
N SER A 892 7.33 -51.60 24.23
CA SER A 892 6.28 -51.71 23.21
C SER A 892 6.45 -50.71 22.06
N SER A 893 7.69 -50.46 21.62
CA SER A 893 8.01 -49.52 20.54
C SER A 893 8.36 -50.20 19.23
N SER A 894 7.96 -49.56 18.12
CA SER A 894 8.35 -49.98 16.79
C SER A 894 9.60 -49.25 16.37
N MET A 895 10.66 -49.99 16.09
CA MET A 895 11.90 -49.45 15.55
C MET A 895 11.97 -49.66 14.04
N PHE A 896 12.16 -48.56 13.31
CA PHE A 896 12.28 -48.54 11.87
C PHE A 896 13.64 -47.99 11.44
N ARG A 897 14.02 -48.34 10.22
CA ARG A 897 15.10 -47.72 9.47
C ARG A 897 14.66 -47.32 8.08
N LEU A 898 15.29 -46.28 7.54
CA LEU A 898 15.08 -45.79 6.19
C LEU A 898 15.92 -46.61 5.21
N VAL A 899 15.30 -47.14 4.16
CA VAL A 899 16.01 -47.82 3.08
C VAL A 899 16.94 -46.81 2.38
N PRO A 900 18.24 -47.11 2.15
CA PRO A 900 19.14 -46.27 1.37
C PRO A 900 18.58 -46.03 -0.03
N PHE A 901 18.88 -44.88 -0.64
CA PHE A 901 18.37 -44.59 -1.97
C PHE A 901 18.87 -45.62 -2.99
N ARG A 902 17.92 -46.17 -3.74
CA ARG A 902 18.18 -47.00 -4.92
C ARG A 902 18.48 -46.10 -6.12
N GLN A 903 18.95 -46.70 -7.20
CA GLN A 903 19.29 -46.00 -8.45
C GLN A 903 18.14 -45.10 -8.93
N ARG A 904 16.89 -45.60 -8.86
CA ARG A 904 15.69 -44.83 -9.21
C ARG A 904 15.51 -43.58 -8.36
N ASP A 905 15.68 -43.68 -7.04
CA ASP A 905 15.50 -42.57 -6.11
C ASP A 905 16.57 -41.48 -6.35
N GLN A 906 17.80 -41.90 -6.67
CA GLN A 906 18.91 -41.00 -6.99
C GLN A 906 18.65 -40.23 -8.30
N LEU A 907 18.19 -40.92 -9.35
CA LEU A 907 17.82 -40.29 -10.62
C LEU A 907 16.62 -39.33 -10.44
N LEU A 908 15.64 -39.73 -9.64
CA LEU A 908 14.48 -38.89 -9.31
C LEU A 908 14.90 -37.63 -8.54
N TYR A 909 15.85 -37.74 -7.61
CA TYR A 909 16.43 -36.60 -6.92
C TYR A 909 17.04 -35.59 -7.90
N TRP A 910 17.80 -36.04 -8.90
CA TRP A 910 18.41 -35.15 -9.89
C TRP A 910 17.41 -34.55 -10.86
N ARG A 911 16.39 -35.31 -11.30
CA ARG A 911 15.26 -34.77 -12.07
C ARG A 911 14.62 -33.60 -11.33
N LYS A 912 14.28 -33.79 -10.06
CA LYS A 912 13.70 -32.79 -9.17
C LYS A 912 14.60 -31.56 -8.99
N CYS A 913 15.88 -31.79 -8.71
CA CYS A 913 16.85 -30.72 -8.53
C CYS A 913 17.01 -29.87 -9.81
N LEU A 914 17.00 -30.50 -10.98
CA LEU A 914 17.07 -29.78 -12.25
C LEU A 914 15.78 -29.02 -12.57
N ASP A 915 14.63 -29.63 -12.33
CA ASP A 915 13.34 -28.95 -12.46
C ASP A 915 13.31 -27.69 -11.57
N SER A 916 13.85 -27.74 -10.34
CA SER A 916 13.85 -26.56 -9.46
C SER A 916 14.87 -25.49 -9.85
N GLU A 917 16.03 -25.86 -10.40
CA GLU A 917 17.18 -24.95 -10.56
C GLU A 917 17.44 -24.48 -12.01
N MET A 918 16.78 -25.09 -13.01
CA MET A 918 17.07 -24.86 -14.43
C MET A 918 15.78 -24.74 -15.26
N GLU A 919 15.36 -23.50 -15.56
CA GLU A 919 14.12 -23.26 -16.31
C GLU A 919 14.17 -23.82 -17.75
N HIS A 920 15.31 -23.68 -18.43
CA HIS A 920 15.48 -24.25 -19.78
C HIS A 920 15.39 -25.78 -19.79
N TYR A 921 15.76 -26.46 -18.70
CA TYR A 921 15.60 -27.91 -18.59
C TYR A 921 14.13 -28.34 -18.59
N LYS A 922 13.23 -27.56 -17.97
CA LYS A 922 11.79 -27.86 -17.97
C LYS A 922 11.18 -27.78 -19.37
N GLN A 923 11.70 -26.88 -20.20
CA GLN A 923 11.22 -26.59 -21.55
C GLN A 923 11.75 -27.58 -22.60
N CYS A 924 12.77 -28.36 -22.25
CA CYS A 924 13.38 -29.35 -23.13
C CYS A 924 12.48 -30.56 -23.41
N THR A 925 12.74 -31.25 -24.52
CA THR A 925 12.08 -32.52 -24.82
C THR A 925 12.40 -33.57 -23.77
N ALA A 926 11.57 -34.61 -23.66
CA ALA A 926 11.85 -35.74 -22.77
C ALA A 926 13.24 -36.36 -23.05
N SER A 927 13.65 -36.44 -24.32
CA SER A 927 14.95 -36.99 -24.73
C SER A 927 16.12 -36.16 -24.18
N ASP A 928 16.06 -34.84 -24.34
CA ASP A 928 17.09 -33.93 -23.84
C ASP A 928 17.17 -33.93 -22.31
N ARG A 929 16.01 -34.02 -21.66
CA ARG A 929 15.91 -34.10 -20.19
C ARG A 929 16.54 -35.38 -19.65
N ILE A 930 16.40 -36.49 -20.37
CA ILE A 930 17.06 -37.78 -20.06
C ILE A 930 18.57 -37.63 -20.20
N THR A 931 19.04 -37.07 -21.31
CA THR A 931 20.47 -36.86 -21.57
C THR A 931 21.10 -35.94 -20.52
N GLY A 932 20.43 -34.83 -20.19
CA GLY A 932 20.87 -33.91 -19.13
C GLY A 932 21.05 -34.60 -17.78
N ILE A 933 20.04 -35.34 -17.29
CA ILE A 933 20.16 -36.07 -16.01
C ILE A 933 21.30 -37.10 -16.10
N ALA A 934 21.40 -37.85 -17.21
CA ALA A 934 22.40 -38.89 -17.34
C ALA A 934 23.83 -38.37 -17.29
N VAL A 935 24.11 -37.26 -17.97
CA VAL A 935 25.43 -36.59 -17.95
C VAL A 935 25.79 -36.14 -16.54
N LEU A 936 24.86 -35.52 -15.80
CA LEU A 936 25.06 -35.16 -14.39
C LEU A 936 25.30 -36.38 -13.53
N TYR A 937 24.40 -37.35 -13.63
CA TYR A 937 24.37 -38.55 -12.80
C TYR A 937 25.67 -39.33 -12.94
N SER A 938 26.15 -39.54 -14.16
CA SER A 938 27.42 -40.23 -14.44
C SER A 938 28.61 -39.47 -13.87
N ALA A 939 28.67 -38.14 -14.05
CA ALA A 939 29.74 -37.33 -13.49
C ALA A 939 29.82 -37.43 -11.96
N ILE A 940 28.68 -37.40 -11.26
CA ILE A 940 28.68 -37.43 -9.79
C ILE A 940 28.86 -38.84 -9.24
N LEU A 941 28.23 -39.85 -9.84
CA LEU A 941 28.36 -41.25 -9.40
C LEU A 941 29.82 -41.70 -9.42
N ASN A 942 30.56 -41.36 -10.48
CA ASN A 942 31.99 -41.67 -10.61
C ASN A 942 32.86 -41.02 -9.51
N ASN A 943 32.40 -39.92 -8.91
CA ASN A 943 33.12 -39.23 -7.84
C ASN A 943 32.76 -39.72 -6.44
N LEU A 944 31.51 -40.15 -6.22
CA LEU A 944 30.97 -40.49 -4.90
C LEU A 944 30.84 -41.99 -4.60
N GLY A 945 30.74 -42.86 -5.61
CA GLY A 945 30.53 -44.30 -5.42
C GLY A 945 29.32 -44.60 -4.52
N GLU A 946 29.48 -45.52 -3.55
CA GLU A 946 28.42 -45.95 -2.62
C GLU A 946 27.80 -44.82 -1.78
N LEU A 947 28.52 -43.71 -1.56
CA LEU A 947 27.99 -42.57 -0.78
C LEU A 947 26.76 -41.93 -1.43
N TYR A 948 26.63 -42.10 -2.74
CA TYR A 948 25.55 -41.53 -3.52
C TYR A 948 24.17 -42.12 -3.15
N ARG A 949 24.14 -43.24 -2.43
CA ARG A 949 22.93 -43.83 -1.83
C ARG A 949 22.40 -43.04 -0.62
N LEU A 950 23.20 -42.13 -0.07
CA LEU A 950 22.83 -41.30 1.06
C LEU A 950 22.29 -39.93 0.60
N PRO A 951 21.09 -39.53 1.02
CA PRO A 951 20.49 -38.24 0.65
C PRO A 951 21.38 -37.04 0.93
N LEU A 952 22.13 -37.07 2.03
CA LEU A 952 23.03 -35.99 2.39
C LEU A 952 24.09 -35.75 1.31
N PHE A 953 24.67 -36.80 0.74
CA PHE A 953 25.68 -36.67 -0.30
C PHE A 953 25.08 -36.26 -1.65
N LEU A 954 23.84 -36.66 -1.96
CA LEU A 954 23.12 -36.10 -3.11
C LEU A 954 22.84 -34.59 -2.94
N LYS A 955 22.44 -34.18 -1.74
CA LYS A 955 22.25 -32.76 -1.40
C LYS A 955 23.52 -31.95 -1.55
N VAL A 956 24.60 -32.38 -0.89
CA VAL A 956 25.91 -31.73 -1.01
C VAL A 956 26.38 -31.73 -2.47
N SER A 957 26.10 -32.80 -3.22
CA SER A 957 26.40 -32.83 -4.66
C SER A 957 25.64 -31.80 -5.44
N SER A 958 24.33 -31.65 -5.24
CA SER A 958 23.59 -30.58 -5.91
C SER A 958 24.07 -29.19 -5.53
N GLU A 959 24.46 -28.97 -4.27
CA GLU A 959 24.91 -27.64 -3.80
C GLU A 959 26.29 -27.25 -4.34
N VAL A 960 27.19 -28.23 -4.53
CA VAL A 960 28.57 -27.97 -4.96
C VAL A 960 28.75 -28.20 -6.45
N ALA A 961 28.26 -29.33 -6.96
CA ALA A 961 28.49 -29.72 -8.34
C ALA A 961 27.63 -28.90 -9.28
N LEU A 962 26.34 -28.70 -9.00
CA LEU A 962 25.44 -28.02 -9.95
C LEU A 962 25.92 -26.61 -10.33
N PRO A 963 26.38 -25.74 -9.41
CA PRO A 963 26.93 -24.43 -9.81
C PRO A 963 28.19 -24.50 -10.69
N LEU A 964 29.05 -25.51 -10.47
CA LEU A 964 30.28 -25.70 -11.27
C LEU A 964 30.00 -26.29 -12.65
N LEU A 965 28.91 -27.05 -12.74
CA LEU A 965 28.60 -27.90 -13.86
C LEU A 965 27.58 -27.24 -14.80
N LYS A 966 26.54 -26.62 -14.26
CA LYS A 966 25.47 -25.93 -14.99
C LYS A 966 25.96 -25.01 -16.11
N PRO A 967 27.04 -24.20 -15.96
CA PRO A 967 27.53 -23.33 -17.03
C PRO A 967 28.02 -24.07 -18.29
N HIS A 968 28.24 -25.39 -18.20
CA HIS A 968 28.83 -26.21 -19.26
C HIS A 968 27.83 -27.20 -19.89
N ILE A 969 26.55 -27.18 -19.47
CA ILE A 969 25.45 -27.88 -20.16
C ILE A 969 24.53 -26.83 -20.80
N HIS A 970 24.44 -26.88 -22.13
CA HIS A 970 23.72 -25.91 -22.94
C HIS A 970 22.43 -26.52 -23.47
N PHE A 971 21.36 -26.42 -22.68
CA PHE A 971 20.06 -27.02 -23.01
C PHE A 971 19.35 -26.41 -24.22
N LEU A 972 19.58 -25.13 -24.53
CA LEU A 972 19.03 -24.48 -25.74
C LEU A 972 19.77 -24.91 -27.01
N GLN A 973 21.08 -25.14 -26.89
CA GLN A 973 21.95 -25.58 -27.98
C GLN A 973 22.00 -27.10 -28.10
N HIS A 974 21.44 -27.84 -27.13
CA HIS A 974 21.54 -29.29 -27.02
C HIS A 974 23.00 -29.78 -27.03
N THR A 975 23.90 -29.09 -26.35
CA THR A 975 25.34 -29.43 -26.27
C THR A 975 25.89 -29.45 -24.84
N VAL A 976 27.05 -30.12 -24.66
CA VAL A 976 27.87 -30.10 -23.44
C VAL A 976 29.28 -29.64 -23.81
N SER A 977 29.80 -28.63 -23.11
CA SER A 977 31.17 -28.12 -23.34
C SER A 977 32.23 -29.09 -22.83
N LYS A 978 33.38 -29.17 -23.50
CA LYS A 978 34.55 -29.94 -23.05
C LYS A 978 35.03 -29.55 -21.64
N GLN A 979 34.80 -28.31 -21.21
CA GLN A 979 35.14 -27.84 -19.87
C GLN A 979 34.40 -28.62 -18.78
N TRP A 980 33.22 -29.15 -19.09
CA TRP A 980 32.46 -30.08 -18.24
C TRP A 980 33.37 -31.19 -17.68
N PHE A 981 34.05 -31.92 -18.56
CA PHE A 981 34.88 -33.08 -18.18
C PHE A 981 36.08 -32.69 -17.32
N MET A 982 36.61 -31.47 -17.51
CA MET A 982 37.69 -30.97 -16.66
C MET A 982 37.18 -30.63 -15.26
N GLN A 983 36.02 -29.97 -15.16
CA GLN A 983 35.42 -29.64 -13.87
C GLN A 983 35.03 -30.90 -13.10
N THR A 984 34.46 -31.93 -13.76
CA THR A 984 34.05 -33.18 -13.10
C THR A 984 35.18 -33.92 -12.35
N LYS A 985 36.43 -33.75 -12.77
CA LYS A 985 37.59 -34.36 -12.10
C LYS A 985 37.96 -33.67 -10.79
N LEU A 986 37.64 -32.39 -10.63
CA LEU A 986 37.91 -31.60 -9.42
C LEU A 986 36.74 -31.63 -8.42
N ILE A 987 35.58 -32.12 -8.84
CA ILE A 987 34.38 -32.18 -8.02
C ILE A 987 34.59 -33.00 -6.75
N LYS A 988 35.34 -34.11 -6.82
CA LYS A 988 35.58 -34.96 -5.65
C LYS A 988 36.18 -34.17 -4.50
N LEU A 989 37.32 -33.49 -4.70
CA LEU A 989 37.93 -32.68 -3.65
C LEU A 989 36.95 -31.62 -3.12
N LYS A 990 36.35 -30.83 -4.02
CA LYS A 990 35.42 -29.76 -3.65
C LYS A 990 34.19 -30.24 -2.87
N LEU A 991 33.63 -31.41 -3.22
CA LEU A 991 32.52 -32.01 -2.49
C LEU A 991 32.88 -32.32 -1.05
N PHE A 992 34.05 -32.94 -0.84
CA PHE A 992 34.51 -33.33 0.48
C PHE A 992 34.95 -32.13 1.31
N GLU A 993 35.61 -31.14 0.71
CA GLU A 993 35.92 -29.87 1.37
C GLU A 993 34.66 -29.13 1.81
N HIS A 994 33.65 -29.06 0.94
CA HIS A 994 32.37 -28.45 1.28
C HIS A 994 31.65 -29.22 2.39
N PHE A 995 31.61 -30.55 2.30
CA PHE A 995 31.04 -31.41 3.33
C PHE A 995 31.71 -31.20 4.69
N VAL A 996 33.05 -31.21 4.74
CA VAL A 996 33.82 -30.99 5.97
C VAL A 996 33.60 -29.57 6.50
N SER A 997 33.66 -28.56 5.63
CA SER A 997 33.41 -27.17 6.01
C SER A 997 32.00 -26.99 6.57
N ARG A 998 30.99 -27.65 5.99
CA ARG A 998 29.61 -27.63 6.52
C ARG A 998 29.52 -28.30 7.89
N LYS A 999 30.19 -29.44 8.09
CA LYS A 999 30.26 -30.13 9.39
C LYS A 999 30.90 -29.26 10.47
N LEU A 1000 31.99 -28.56 10.13
CA LEU A 1000 32.68 -27.62 11.01
C LEU A 1000 31.82 -26.40 11.33
N LYS A 1001 31.12 -25.84 10.32
CA LYS A 1001 30.16 -24.75 10.51
C LYS A 1001 29.05 -25.15 11.51
N LEU A 1002 28.47 -26.34 11.35
CA LEU A 1002 27.45 -26.87 12.29
C LEU A 1002 28.03 -27.08 13.71
N LEU A 1003 29.28 -27.52 13.83
CA LEU A 1003 29.94 -27.63 15.13
C LEU A 1003 30.10 -26.25 15.80
N ASN A 1004 30.56 -25.25 15.04
CA ASN A 1004 30.84 -23.91 15.54
C ASN A 1004 29.59 -23.07 15.81
N GLU A 1005 28.50 -23.26 15.06
CA GLU A 1005 27.29 -22.44 15.19
C GLU A 1005 26.21 -23.13 16.04
N GLU A 1006 26.00 -24.44 15.86
CA GLU A 1006 24.86 -25.14 16.48
C GLU A 1006 25.25 -25.91 17.73
N LYS A 1007 26.49 -26.42 17.80
CA LYS A 1007 26.95 -27.26 18.93
C LYS A 1007 27.81 -26.54 19.96
N SER A 1008 28.36 -25.36 19.61
CA SER A 1008 29.15 -24.54 20.54
C SER A 1008 28.28 -23.60 21.41
N GLY A 1009 27.01 -23.40 21.06
CA GLY A 1009 26.09 -22.50 21.75
C GLY A 1009 26.34 -21.00 21.52
N SER A 1010 27.06 -20.62 20.46
CA SER A 1010 27.34 -19.21 20.13
C SER A 1010 26.18 -18.55 19.37
N THR A 1011 25.84 -17.29 19.69
CA THR A 1011 24.76 -16.53 19.01
C THR A 1011 25.20 -15.96 17.65
N ASP A 1012 24.27 -15.65 16.75
CA ASP A 1012 24.57 -15.10 15.41
C ASP A 1012 25.27 -13.71 15.50
N SER A 1013 24.94 -12.91 16.52
CA SER A 1013 25.61 -11.63 16.81
C SER A 1013 27.09 -11.80 17.23
N ILE A 1014 27.42 -12.98 17.73
CA ILE A 1014 28.75 -13.36 18.17
C ILE A 1014 29.52 -13.99 17.00
N SER A 1015 28.87 -14.73 16.09
CA SER A 1015 29.53 -15.31 14.91
C SER A 1015 30.04 -14.28 13.90
N ASP A 1016 29.43 -13.10 13.85
CA ASP A 1016 29.88 -11.98 12.99
C ASP A 1016 31.00 -11.13 13.63
N ASN A 1017 31.35 -11.40 14.90
CA ASN A 1017 32.48 -10.75 15.54
C ASN A 1017 33.80 -11.30 14.97
N PRO A 1018 34.73 -10.44 14.50
CA PRO A 1018 36.05 -10.85 14.02
C PRO A 1018 36.80 -11.79 14.98
N VAL A 1019 36.67 -11.60 16.30
CA VAL A 1019 37.33 -12.45 17.31
C VAL A 1019 36.78 -13.88 17.30
N HIS A 1020 35.48 -14.04 17.08
CA HIS A 1020 34.85 -15.36 16.96
C HIS A 1020 35.16 -16.03 15.63
N GLN A 1021 35.26 -15.27 14.53
CA GLN A 1021 35.69 -15.81 13.25
C GLN A 1021 37.14 -16.31 13.30
N ILE A 1022 38.04 -15.58 13.98
CA ILE A 1022 39.42 -16.01 14.24
C ILE A 1022 39.42 -17.30 15.08
N LYS A 1023 38.69 -17.31 16.21
CA LYS A 1023 38.59 -18.48 17.10
C LYS A 1023 37.98 -19.69 16.39
N ALA A 1024 36.97 -19.50 15.54
CA ALA A 1024 36.37 -20.57 14.74
C ALA A 1024 37.35 -21.10 13.68
N THR A 1025 38.17 -20.23 13.08
CA THR A 1025 39.21 -20.64 12.12
C THR A 1025 40.30 -21.47 12.80
N GLU A 1026 40.76 -21.05 13.98
CA GLU A 1026 41.72 -21.79 14.81
C GLU A 1026 41.14 -23.15 15.24
N THR A 1027 39.90 -23.16 15.72
CA THR A 1027 39.18 -24.40 16.11
C THR A 1027 39.04 -25.34 14.92
N ASN A 1028 38.70 -24.82 13.73
CA ASN A 1028 38.58 -25.62 12.51
C ASN A 1028 39.92 -26.25 12.10
N ALA A 1029 41.03 -25.52 12.22
CA ALA A 1029 42.35 -26.04 11.94
C ALA A 1029 42.73 -27.16 12.92
N GLN A 1030 42.45 -26.98 14.22
CA GLN A 1030 42.65 -28.01 15.23
C GLN A 1030 41.81 -29.26 14.96
N VAL A 1031 40.52 -29.10 14.61
CA VAL A 1031 39.64 -30.23 14.29
C VAL A 1031 40.14 -30.97 13.05
N LYS A 1032 40.57 -30.27 11.99
CA LYS A 1032 41.16 -30.91 10.81
C LYS A 1032 42.46 -31.66 11.13
N ARG A 1033 43.31 -31.10 11.99
CA ARG A 1033 44.53 -31.76 12.48
C ARG A 1033 44.21 -33.04 13.25
N LYS A 1034 43.33 -32.96 14.25
CA LYS A 1034 42.80 -34.10 15.00
C LYS A 1034 42.33 -35.22 14.08
N HIS A 1035 41.48 -34.89 13.11
CA HIS A 1035 40.94 -35.87 12.16
C HIS A 1035 41.99 -36.41 11.20
N GLY A 1036 42.98 -35.60 10.80
CA GLY A 1036 44.16 -36.05 10.07
C GLY A 1036 44.94 -37.11 10.82
N LEU A 1037 45.27 -36.86 12.09
CA LEU A 1037 45.98 -37.80 12.95
C LEU A 1037 45.19 -39.10 13.15
N LEU A 1038 43.89 -39.02 13.45
CA LEU A 1038 43.03 -40.20 13.56
C LEU A 1038 42.95 -40.98 12.26
N ALA A 1039 42.88 -40.31 11.10
CA ALA A 1039 42.86 -40.96 9.79
C ALA A 1039 44.16 -41.71 9.47
N MET A 1040 45.32 -41.18 9.91
CA MET A 1040 46.60 -41.87 9.78
C MET A 1040 46.59 -43.24 10.48
N HIS A 1041 45.91 -43.37 11.63
CA HIS A 1041 45.73 -44.65 12.34
C HIS A 1041 44.86 -45.66 11.59
N VAL A 1042 44.00 -45.18 10.67
CA VAL A 1042 43.12 -46.04 9.86
C VAL A 1042 43.83 -46.58 8.62
N LEU A 1043 44.60 -45.73 7.93
CA LEU A 1043 45.16 -46.08 6.62
C LEU A 1043 46.60 -46.61 6.65
N PHE A 1044 47.38 -46.28 7.68
CA PHE A 1044 48.78 -46.68 7.77
C PHE A 1044 49.03 -47.61 8.96
N SER A 1045 49.90 -48.61 8.78
CA SER A 1045 50.38 -49.48 9.85
C SER A 1045 51.28 -48.73 10.83
N ALA A 1046 51.48 -49.30 12.02
CA ALA A 1046 52.36 -48.71 13.06
C ALA A 1046 53.75 -48.37 12.51
N ASP A 1047 54.40 -49.31 11.80
CA ASP A 1047 55.73 -49.10 11.20
C ASP A 1047 55.81 -47.93 10.23
N ILE A 1048 54.71 -47.61 9.53
CA ILE A 1048 54.66 -46.48 8.61
C ILE A 1048 54.39 -45.19 9.38
N ARG A 1049 53.54 -45.22 10.40
CA ARG A 1049 53.26 -44.07 11.26
C ARG A 1049 54.51 -43.64 12.03
N ASP A 1050 55.32 -44.56 12.54
CA ASP A 1050 56.58 -44.27 13.24
C ASP A 1050 57.60 -43.55 12.35
N LYS A 1051 57.49 -43.69 11.03
CA LYS A 1051 58.35 -43.00 10.05
C LYS A 1051 57.80 -41.64 9.62
N LEU A 1052 56.51 -41.40 9.82
CA LEU A 1052 55.80 -40.21 9.31
C LEU A 1052 55.43 -39.22 10.40
N MET A 1053 55.06 -39.70 11.57
CA MET A 1053 54.55 -38.93 12.70
C MET A 1053 55.65 -38.78 13.75
N TYR A 1054 55.84 -37.57 14.27
CA TYR A 1054 56.72 -37.36 15.42
C TYR A 1054 56.08 -37.86 16.71
N SER A 1055 56.86 -37.99 17.80
CA SER A 1055 56.33 -38.43 19.10
C SER A 1055 55.15 -37.58 19.58
N ALA A 1056 55.23 -36.25 19.40
CA ALA A 1056 54.14 -35.34 19.73
C ALA A 1056 52.87 -35.58 18.90
N ASP A 1057 53.00 -35.95 17.62
CA ASP A 1057 51.85 -36.30 16.77
C ASP A 1057 51.20 -37.62 17.22
N GLN A 1058 51.99 -38.56 17.76
CA GLN A 1058 51.49 -39.83 18.29
C GLN A 1058 50.81 -39.67 19.65
N GLU A 1059 51.36 -38.82 20.54
CA GLU A 1059 50.75 -38.46 21.82
C GLU A 1059 49.40 -37.76 21.60
N GLU A 1060 49.35 -36.74 20.72
CA GLU A 1060 48.12 -36.05 20.36
C GLU A 1060 47.09 -37.01 19.73
N ALA A 1061 47.52 -37.98 18.91
CA ALA A 1061 46.63 -39.01 18.38
C ALA A 1061 46.04 -39.91 19.49
N ALA A 1062 46.81 -40.24 20.52
CA ALA A 1062 46.32 -41.03 21.65
C ALA A 1062 45.26 -40.29 22.48
N GLU A 1063 45.45 -39.00 22.74
CA GLU A 1063 44.44 -38.14 23.39
C GLU A 1063 43.16 -38.08 22.55
N ASN A 1064 43.30 -37.90 21.24
CA ASN A 1064 42.17 -37.85 20.31
C ASN A 1064 41.39 -39.17 20.23
N LEU A 1065 42.03 -40.32 20.44
CA LEU A 1065 41.36 -41.62 20.54
C LEU A 1065 40.51 -41.70 21.82
N GLN A 1066 41.01 -41.15 22.93
CA GLN A 1066 40.28 -41.12 24.20
C GLN A 1066 39.00 -40.27 24.09
N ASP A 1067 39.03 -39.15 23.38
CA ASP A 1067 37.83 -38.33 23.12
C ASP A 1067 36.70 -39.11 22.42
N ILE A 1068 37.03 -40.11 21.61
CA ILE A 1068 36.04 -40.96 20.94
C ILE A 1068 35.43 -41.95 21.95
N VAL A 1069 36.26 -42.53 22.83
CA VAL A 1069 35.82 -43.42 23.92
C VAL A 1069 34.86 -42.68 24.86
N ASP A 1070 35.23 -41.45 25.24
CA ASP A 1070 34.46 -40.61 26.17
C ASP A 1070 33.21 -40.00 25.52
N GLY A 1071 33.05 -40.15 24.21
CA GLY A 1071 31.94 -39.60 23.44
C GLY A 1071 31.92 -38.08 23.37
N THR A 1072 33.07 -37.43 23.58
CA THR A 1072 33.29 -35.97 23.48
C THR A 1072 33.61 -35.54 22.05
N GLU A 1073 33.98 -36.47 21.15
CA GLU A 1073 34.03 -36.24 19.71
C GLU A 1073 32.61 -35.98 19.17
N LYS A 1074 32.31 -34.73 18.78
CA LYS A 1074 30.98 -34.31 18.31
C LYS A 1074 30.92 -33.86 16.85
N THR A 1075 32.00 -33.99 16.07
CA THR A 1075 31.91 -33.67 14.63
C THR A 1075 30.99 -34.63 13.90
N GLY A 1076 30.87 -35.87 14.40
CA GLY A 1076 30.13 -36.93 13.74
C GLY A 1076 30.77 -37.34 12.41
N ILE A 1077 32.09 -37.18 12.31
CA ILE A 1077 32.95 -37.71 11.24
C ILE A 1077 33.49 -39.08 11.67
N VAL A 1078 33.93 -39.19 12.93
CA VAL A 1078 34.47 -40.42 13.53
C VAL A 1078 33.53 -40.90 14.64
N PRO A 1079 32.48 -41.68 14.31
CA PRO A 1079 31.45 -42.05 15.27
C PRO A 1079 31.87 -43.00 16.39
N ARG A 1080 32.88 -43.86 16.18
CA ARG A 1080 33.25 -44.91 17.15
C ARG A 1080 34.66 -45.46 16.96
N LEU A 1081 35.10 -46.28 17.91
CA LEU A 1081 36.29 -47.14 17.81
C LEU A 1081 35.88 -48.60 17.59
N GLU A 1082 36.66 -49.31 16.76
CA GLU A 1082 36.53 -50.74 16.56
C GLU A 1082 37.94 -51.35 16.66
N ASN A 1083 38.17 -52.24 17.63
CA ASN A 1083 39.49 -52.83 17.91
C ASN A 1083 40.63 -51.78 18.05
N ASN A 1084 40.39 -50.69 18.79
CA ASN A 1084 41.30 -49.55 18.95
C ASN A 1084 41.64 -48.78 17.66
N VAL A 1085 40.87 -48.96 16.59
CA VAL A 1085 41.01 -48.21 15.34
C VAL A 1085 39.80 -47.28 15.16
N PRO A 1086 40.01 -45.98 14.85
CA PRO A 1086 38.93 -45.05 14.54
C PRO A 1086 38.09 -45.55 13.37
N THR A 1087 36.77 -45.62 13.57
CA THR A 1087 35.83 -45.88 12.49
C THR A 1087 35.32 -44.55 11.98
N PHE A 1088 35.71 -44.14 10.78
CA PHE A 1088 35.11 -43.00 10.10
C PHE A 1088 33.74 -43.40 9.57
N THR A 1089 32.79 -42.45 9.53
CA THR A 1089 31.44 -42.65 8.96
C THR A 1089 31.52 -43.27 7.58
N HIS A 1090 32.54 -42.87 6.80
CA HIS A 1090 32.95 -43.54 5.58
C HIS A 1090 34.47 -43.53 5.43
N ARG A 1091 35.03 -44.63 4.90
CA ARG A 1091 36.48 -44.77 4.66
C ARG A 1091 37.07 -43.62 3.84
N ILE A 1092 36.33 -43.13 2.85
CA ILE A 1092 36.78 -42.02 2.00
C ILE A 1092 37.02 -40.71 2.77
N LEU A 1093 36.39 -40.51 3.94
CA LEU A 1093 36.72 -39.40 4.82
C LEU A 1093 38.09 -39.59 5.47
N ALA A 1094 38.44 -40.81 5.90
CA ALA A 1094 39.80 -41.10 6.35
C ALA A 1094 40.81 -40.86 5.22
N GLU A 1095 40.49 -41.28 3.99
CA GLU A 1095 41.34 -41.03 2.82
C GLU A 1095 41.51 -39.54 2.50
N TYR A 1096 40.43 -38.74 2.64
CA TYR A 1096 40.50 -37.29 2.52
C TYR A 1096 41.36 -36.66 3.63
N PHE A 1097 41.13 -36.99 4.90
CA PHE A 1097 41.86 -36.40 6.03
C PHE A 1097 43.33 -36.81 6.07
N THR A 1098 43.65 -38.05 5.67
CA THR A 1098 45.04 -38.47 5.46
C THR A 1098 45.68 -37.70 4.30
N GLY A 1099 44.98 -37.53 3.17
CA GLY A 1099 45.46 -36.71 2.04
C GLY A 1099 45.69 -35.25 2.44
N TYR A 1100 44.80 -34.67 3.25
CA TYR A 1100 44.93 -33.33 3.82
C TYR A 1100 46.14 -33.23 4.76
N TRP A 1101 46.28 -34.16 5.70
CA TRP A 1101 47.44 -34.20 6.61
C TRP A 1101 48.74 -34.30 5.82
N MET A 1102 48.76 -35.14 4.78
CA MET A 1102 49.90 -35.26 3.87
C MET A 1102 50.18 -33.93 3.13
N TYR A 1103 49.16 -33.25 2.63
CA TYR A 1103 49.33 -31.96 1.96
C TYR A 1103 49.95 -30.90 2.89
N GLU A 1104 49.45 -30.77 4.12
CA GLU A 1104 49.97 -29.85 5.14
C GLU A 1104 51.41 -30.20 5.57
N ASN A 1105 51.78 -31.48 5.53
CA ASN A 1105 53.09 -31.99 5.95
C ASN A 1105 54.01 -32.35 4.76
N LYS A 1106 53.70 -31.88 3.55
CA LYS A 1106 54.38 -32.27 2.31
C LYS A 1106 55.90 -32.05 2.33
N ASP A 1107 56.36 -30.97 2.97
CA ASP A 1107 57.79 -30.67 3.08
C ASP A 1107 58.53 -31.63 4.01
N ARG A 1108 57.87 -32.12 5.07
CA ARG A 1108 58.43 -33.16 5.96
C ARG A 1108 58.63 -34.47 5.19
N MET A 1109 57.68 -34.80 4.31
CA MET A 1109 57.70 -36.04 3.55
C MET A 1109 58.67 -36.04 2.35
N LYS A 1110 59.08 -34.86 1.84
CA LYS A 1110 60.11 -34.76 0.78
C LYS A 1110 61.43 -35.41 1.18
N HIS A 1111 61.74 -35.43 2.48
CA HIS A 1111 62.99 -35.97 3.03
C HIS A 1111 62.85 -37.40 3.56
N GLY A 1112 61.63 -37.93 3.71
CA GLY A 1112 61.34 -39.19 4.41
C GLY A 1112 61.27 -40.47 3.56
N GLY A 1113 61.55 -40.40 2.26
CA GLY A 1113 61.63 -41.59 1.39
C GLY A 1113 60.31 -42.33 1.11
N ILE A 1114 59.19 -41.95 1.73
CA ILE A 1114 57.93 -42.73 1.65
C ILE A 1114 57.30 -42.78 0.27
N PHE A 1115 57.45 -41.71 -0.54
CA PHE A 1115 56.97 -41.69 -1.93
C PHE A 1115 57.67 -42.72 -2.82
N TRP A 1116 58.78 -43.30 -2.36
CA TRP A 1116 59.53 -44.36 -3.03
C TRP A 1116 59.19 -45.77 -2.49
N SER A 1117 58.34 -45.87 -1.46
CA SER A 1117 57.91 -47.15 -0.89
C SER A 1117 56.81 -47.80 -1.74
N ARG A 1118 56.93 -49.11 -1.98
CA ARG A 1118 55.89 -49.90 -2.67
C ARG A 1118 54.55 -49.86 -1.92
N SER A 1119 54.59 -49.77 -0.59
CA SER A 1119 53.39 -49.71 0.25
C SER A 1119 52.56 -48.45 0.00
N PHE A 1120 53.18 -47.35 -0.45
CA PHE A 1120 52.51 -46.10 -0.77
C PHE A 1120 51.71 -46.18 -2.08
N TRP A 1121 52.15 -46.98 -3.05
CA TRP A 1121 51.58 -47.08 -4.40
C TRP A 1121 50.52 -48.20 -4.56
N THR A 1122 50.05 -48.75 -3.45
CA THR A 1122 49.04 -49.81 -3.45
C THR A 1122 47.68 -49.33 -3.96
N PRO A 1123 46.84 -50.20 -4.56
CA PRO A 1123 45.49 -49.84 -5.00
C PRO A 1123 44.61 -49.29 -3.86
N GLN A 1124 44.79 -49.79 -2.64
CA GLN A 1124 44.02 -49.42 -1.45
C GLN A 1124 44.21 -47.96 -1.02
N LEU A 1125 45.29 -47.30 -1.46
CA LEU A 1125 45.59 -45.90 -1.17
C LEU A 1125 45.32 -44.95 -2.35
N LEU A 1126 44.77 -45.45 -3.46
CA LEU A 1126 44.55 -44.65 -4.68
C LEU A 1126 43.67 -43.42 -4.44
N VAL A 1127 42.59 -43.58 -3.67
CA VAL A 1127 41.66 -42.48 -3.39
C VAL A 1127 42.32 -41.40 -2.54
N MET A 1128 43.07 -41.79 -1.52
CA MET A 1128 43.87 -40.87 -0.70
C MET A 1128 44.87 -40.09 -1.54
N ARG A 1129 45.64 -40.79 -2.40
CA ARG A 1129 46.60 -40.14 -3.31
C ARG A 1129 45.90 -39.15 -4.25
N THR A 1130 44.72 -39.51 -4.75
CA THR A 1130 43.92 -38.63 -5.61
C THR A 1130 43.58 -37.32 -4.89
N PHE A 1131 43.16 -37.36 -3.62
CA PHE A 1131 42.91 -36.14 -2.85
C PHE A 1131 44.19 -35.32 -2.64
N PHE A 1132 45.29 -35.96 -2.27
CA PHE A 1132 46.58 -35.30 -2.10
C PHE A 1132 47.04 -34.59 -3.38
N ASP A 1133 46.96 -35.26 -4.52
CA ASP A 1133 47.33 -34.71 -5.83
C ASP A 1133 46.42 -33.54 -6.23
N GLN A 1134 45.11 -33.63 -5.97
CA GLN A 1134 44.15 -32.55 -6.23
C GLN A 1134 44.43 -31.32 -5.36
N MET A 1135 44.74 -31.51 -4.07
CA MET A 1135 45.10 -30.41 -3.15
C MET A 1135 46.39 -29.71 -3.58
N ILE A 1136 47.39 -30.45 -4.11
CA ILE A 1136 48.60 -29.85 -4.67
C ILE A 1136 48.30 -28.98 -5.89
N LEU A 1137 47.42 -29.45 -6.77
CA LEU A 1137 47.03 -28.71 -7.97
C LEU A 1137 46.29 -27.41 -7.65
N GLU A 1138 45.43 -27.42 -6.63
CA GLU A 1138 44.72 -26.22 -6.18
C GLU A 1138 45.64 -25.22 -5.46
N GLY A 1139 46.58 -25.71 -4.65
CA GLY A 1139 47.50 -24.88 -3.87
C GLY A 1139 48.71 -24.31 -4.64
N SER A 1140 48.92 -24.69 -5.90
CA SER A 1140 50.11 -24.30 -6.69
C SER A 1140 49.77 -23.26 -7.75
N ARG A 1141 50.28 -22.02 -7.63
CA ARG A 1141 50.11 -20.97 -8.67
C ARG A 1141 50.65 -21.36 -10.05
N ASP A 1142 51.69 -22.20 -10.09
CA ASP A 1142 52.39 -22.57 -11.33
C ASP A 1142 52.05 -23.97 -11.88
N GLY A 1143 51.06 -24.68 -11.30
CA GLY A 1143 50.59 -25.98 -11.82
C GLY A 1143 51.67 -27.06 -11.94
N CYS A 1144 51.71 -28.03 -11.02
CA CYS A 1144 52.67 -29.14 -11.19
C CYS A 1144 52.20 -30.11 -12.29
N GLU A 1145 52.83 -30.04 -13.47
CA GLU A 1145 52.52 -30.88 -14.65
C GLU A 1145 52.44 -32.38 -14.33
N ILE A 1146 53.26 -32.85 -13.38
CA ILE A 1146 53.29 -34.25 -12.94
C ILE A 1146 51.99 -34.63 -12.22
N HIS A 1147 51.56 -33.83 -11.23
CA HIS A 1147 50.31 -34.10 -10.52
C HIS A 1147 49.10 -33.94 -11.47
N TYR A 1148 49.16 -33.02 -12.43
CA TYR A 1148 48.12 -32.85 -13.46
C TYR A 1148 48.03 -34.08 -14.37
N ALA A 1149 49.16 -34.66 -14.78
CA ALA A 1149 49.21 -35.88 -15.58
C ALA A 1149 48.70 -37.11 -14.80
N VAL A 1150 49.01 -37.20 -13.50
CA VAL A 1150 48.55 -38.28 -12.61
C VAL A 1150 47.03 -38.23 -12.42
N VAL A 1151 46.46 -37.06 -12.13
CA VAL A 1151 45.01 -36.87 -11.98
C VAL A 1151 44.27 -37.15 -13.30
N ASN A 1152 44.87 -36.86 -14.45
CA ASN A 1152 44.27 -37.08 -15.76
C ASN A 1152 44.43 -38.51 -16.32
N LYS A 1153 45.13 -39.42 -15.63
CA LYS A 1153 45.45 -40.78 -16.12
C LYS A 1153 46.00 -40.79 -17.57
N SER A 1154 46.67 -39.71 -18.00
CA SER A 1154 47.19 -39.59 -19.37
C SER A 1154 48.32 -40.60 -19.55
N SER A 1155 48.11 -41.59 -20.42
CA SER A 1155 49.15 -42.53 -20.87
C SER A 1155 50.26 -41.83 -21.67
N GLU A 1156 50.01 -40.63 -22.20
CA GLU A 1156 50.93 -39.90 -23.09
C GLU A 1156 52.05 -39.15 -22.36
N HIS A 1157 51.93 -38.88 -21.05
CA HIS A 1157 52.89 -38.04 -20.31
C HIS A 1157 53.82 -38.82 -19.37
N LYS A 1158 53.63 -40.14 -19.21
CA LYS A 1158 54.44 -40.97 -18.30
C LYS A 1158 55.95 -41.05 -18.65
N PRO A 1159 56.42 -40.90 -19.90
CA PRO A 1159 57.86 -40.94 -20.18
C PRO A 1159 58.58 -39.57 -20.26
N LYS A 1160 57.88 -38.46 -20.54
CA LYS A 1160 58.56 -37.17 -20.83
C LYS A 1160 58.95 -36.38 -19.58
N ALA A 1161 58.15 -36.43 -18.50
CA ALA A 1161 58.48 -35.71 -17.27
C ALA A 1161 59.65 -36.33 -16.48
N ALA A 1162 59.78 -37.66 -16.49
CA ALA A 1162 60.90 -38.36 -15.87
C ALA A 1162 62.24 -38.12 -16.59
N ALA A 1163 62.22 -37.88 -17.90
CA ALA A 1163 63.40 -37.59 -18.71
C ALA A 1163 63.90 -36.13 -18.55
N ALA A 1164 62.99 -35.18 -18.35
CA ALA A 1164 63.34 -33.76 -18.23
C ALA A 1164 64.06 -33.40 -16.91
N ASP A 1165 63.71 -34.07 -15.80
CA ASP A 1165 64.34 -33.83 -14.50
C ASP A 1165 65.71 -34.53 -14.35
N GLY A 1166 65.91 -35.66 -15.05
CA GLY A 1166 67.21 -36.31 -15.19
C GLY A 1166 68.23 -35.47 -15.98
N ALA A 1167 67.77 -34.76 -17.03
CA ALA A 1167 68.62 -33.91 -17.86
C ALA A 1167 69.10 -32.64 -17.12
N LYS A 1168 68.29 -32.07 -16.22
CA LYS A 1168 68.68 -30.89 -15.42
C LYS A 1168 69.74 -31.20 -14.35
N LYS A 1169 69.83 -32.45 -13.86
CA LYS A 1169 70.89 -32.88 -12.92
C LYS A 1169 72.23 -33.18 -13.61
N ALA A 1170 72.23 -33.57 -14.88
CA ALA A 1170 73.47 -33.83 -15.64
C ALA A 1170 74.23 -32.54 -16.06
N ALA A 1171 73.55 -31.38 -16.09
CA ALA A 1171 74.12 -30.10 -16.53
C ALA A 1171 74.84 -29.29 -15.42
N LYS A 1172 74.91 -29.80 -14.18
CA LYS A 1172 75.65 -29.17 -13.07
C LYS A 1172 76.81 -30.05 -12.60
N LYS A 1173 77.86 -30.15 -13.41
CA LYS A 1173 79.23 -30.45 -12.93
C LYS A 1173 80.01 -29.13 -12.87
N PRO A 1174 80.54 -28.71 -11.70
CA PRO A 1174 81.39 -27.52 -11.64
C PRO A 1174 82.81 -27.83 -12.11
N ALA A 1175 83.39 -26.90 -12.86
CA ALA A 1175 84.78 -26.90 -13.27
C ALA A 1175 85.73 -26.68 -12.07
N ALA A 1176 86.92 -27.28 -12.14
CA ALA A 1176 87.96 -27.23 -11.11
C ALA A 1176 88.54 -25.81 -10.91
N PRO A 1177 88.94 -25.42 -9.68
CA PRO A 1177 89.59 -24.13 -9.42
C PRO A 1177 91.13 -24.21 -9.49
N PRO A 1178 91.84 -23.08 -9.74
CA PRO A 1178 93.29 -23.05 -9.88
C PRO A 1178 94.03 -23.01 -8.52
N ARG A 1179 95.25 -23.57 -8.51
CA ARG A 1179 96.18 -23.66 -7.38
C ARG A 1179 96.81 -22.31 -6.99
N ARG A 1180 97.00 -22.07 -5.68
CA ARG A 1180 98.14 -21.32 -5.08
C ARG A 1180 98.35 -21.74 -3.60
N PRO A 1181 99.53 -21.49 -2.96
CA PRO A 1181 100.28 -22.52 -2.24
C PRO A 1181 100.37 -22.36 -0.70
N LEU A 1182 100.53 -23.53 -0.03
CA LEU A 1182 101.30 -23.89 1.19
C LEU A 1182 101.94 -22.75 2.02
N ARG A 1183 101.73 -22.58 3.34
CA ARG A 1183 102.18 -23.37 4.55
C ARG A 1183 101.94 -22.47 5.81
N PRO A 1184 102.23 -22.84 7.08
CA PRO A 1184 102.05 -24.11 7.83
C PRO A 1184 101.48 -23.95 9.29
N ARG A 1185 100.87 -25.05 9.78
CA ARG A 1185 100.92 -25.70 11.12
C ARG A 1185 100.96 -24.93 12.47
N LYS A 1186 99.90 -25.22 13.29
CA LYS A 1186 99.84 -25.77 14.68
C LYS A 1186 100.39 -24.93 15.86
N PRO A 1187 100.04 -25.24 17.14
CA PRO A 1187 99.29 -26.39 17.69
C PRO A 1187 97.77 -26.27 17.67
#